data_AF-A0A4Q7B3R9-F1
#
_entry.id   AF-A0A4Q7B3R9-F1
#
_cell.length_a   1.000
_cell.length_b   1.000
_cell.length_c   1.000
_cell.angle_alpha   90.00
_cell.angle_beta   90.00
_cell.angle_gamma   90.00
#
_symmetry.space_group_name_H-M   'P 1'
#
loop_
_entity.id
_entity.type
_entity.pdbx_description
1 polymer ?
#
loop_
_entity_poly.entity_id
_entity_poly.type
_entity_poly.pdbx_seq_one_letter_code
_entity_poly.pdbx_strand_id
1 'polypeptide(L)'
;MKKIEQNAIKKSYRQKILATSIAAIYTGLMASSVTQASDIDIYQEAKSGEITLMMMMDISTSMNGGGTARSDLGLSSDDCSGSSTASSNSSSLPNYGYRRTYCTVSASRFSALSTGNAANKIKAAKISTACNKQTNNDYHCGDRIARMKDALYELLNGSTAKGVNALDDSKVIGLSTLGAKDANGNYRNLGAILVPAKALGYQASSTAKTQRQLLTASVQGLTGISATPTALAYAEVINYLMGKRPNKLSGFNISDASTKTGSGTSQTYEKPSSLTQSNDIQKCSGQGVYVLTDGEPNSQTNDTLSNMRTGLSTSFSCTTSNNWDCQHKGAISLVEKNNPIGLEVRTAVVGFGDVFESVSSYNKNLSQADNIANLGGCTATANGCGNGNDAKNAALWGILGGGGWYSGSSSEDVVNSVNSFLNDLNKGIPSVTTGSPSVPQDSLNTSMIQNFAYYPQFKPTPEKSYQLWAGNLKKYAIIDGVLKDKNKNTILDTDGSIKDNYDLWAASVVEADKNADEFTAGSTKFALRGGVFSNLKLGLNASGVAQRIVLTNRIATTGSGSSAQFGNSTTLRKVALTDLTDSTYKYDNANNSYFMGLLGYNVNDVSNPTTTTFNKELRQIGAVMHSTPLLLTNKGKIAYDKTTKMISSEGREDYILFGTSQGVLHVVRAGKHKLTNGNITDSGDAGGDEVFTFVPNEMLDKQKNAFLKYDSTSGGVNNLYYGVDGPWTAYSEYVVDSNGYLTVGSGKGTQKGSQAVYGGLRMGGYSYYALDLQDMSDPKLKFHIDPENQKVFYNNSSKSVSPLQYMGQSWSKPAIGWVNWRDSSNKIIRKQVMIVGGGYDASSGTTACNTGTDTVSQSVGYECPKFAPTSSAPAKGAGVYMFDAQNGDLLWWAGANATNSTTVPLASNVSTMINSVASEIRTVDRDGDDLIDNIYFGDLGGQVFRVDFDNKAAALSSIVKAPVRLLNLSKTGGMSPRFYDMPAFSLYSDQGTVFALISIGSGNRSKPLQDYAASADYDAVYNIYDKDVANKNLMSLTAYSTKDIIKTELQLITDADRKDNTILKAPYASTKGWYYEYKTCSGPASCSNYKFQSEKVFGTPIAMNKVLYVTTFDGSRPGISGDCGAGVKGQSYLSRICLPYGQCDKTKFDSSWYNKDDIGVGIHTGTVIGDGSGSGSGGSGSGSGGSGSGAGGSENNYCLSTGTRSIYNGLLGNTGEASKICLIPQRWYAKLK
;
A
#
# COMPACT_ATOMS: atom_id res chain seq x y z
N MET A 1 40.99 36.12 -46.58
CA MET A 1 40.96 35.57 -45.21
C MET A 1 39.52 35.31 -44.81
N LYS A 2 39.01 34.13 -45.20
CA LYS A 2 37.67 33.61 -44.88
C LYS A 2 37.91 32.28 -44.17
N LYS A 3 37.69 32.27 -42.86
CA LYS A 3 37.65 31.12 -41.91
C LYS A 3 38.28 31.62 -40.62
N ILE A 4 37.46 32.05 -39.66
CA ILE A 4 37.73 31.97 -38.20
C ILE A 4 36.52 32.47 -37.37
N GLU A 5 35.51 33.15 -37.94
CA GLU A 5 34.35 33.60 -37.15
C GLU A 5 33.17 32.62 -37.01
N GLN A 6 33.17 31.45 -37.66
CA GLN A 6 32.05 30.49 -37.55
C GLN A 6 32.18 29.45 -36.42
N ASN A 7 33.32 29.39 -35.72
CA ASN A 7 33.54 28.36 -34.68
C ASN A 7 33.21 28.83 -33.25
N ALA A 8 33.10 30.14 -33.00
CA ALA A 8 32.73 30.65 -31.67
C ALA A 8 31.21 30.58 -31.40
N ILE A 9 30.38 30.72 -32.44
CA ILE A 9 28.91 30.74 -32.31
C ILE A 9 28.31 29.32 -32.15
N LYS A 10 28.97 28.28 -32.68
CA LYS A 10 28.49 26.89 -32.55
C LYS A 10 28.73 26.23 -31.18
N LYS A 11 29.67 26.74 -30.37
CA LYS A 11 29.99 26.18 -29.05
C LYS A 11 29.01 26.65 -27.95
N SER A 12 28.51 27.88 -28.06
CA SER A 12 27.50 28.46 -27.14
C SER A 12 26.11 27.82 -27.29
N TYR A 13 25.69 27.51 -28.53
CA TYR A 13 24.40 26.85 -28.78
C TYR A 13 24.36 25.37 -28.37
N ARG A 14 25.47 24.63 -28.44
CA ARG A 14 25.53 23.24 -27.97
C ARG A 14 25.52 23.12 -26.44
N GLN A 15 26.11 24.07 -25.72
CA GLN A 15 26.04 24.09 -24.25
C GLN A 15 24.67 24.54 -23.74
N LYS A 16 24.00 25.47 -24.43
CA LYS A 16 22.63 25.87 -24.09
C LYS A 16 21.60 24.80 -24.46
N ILE A 17 21.70 24.14 -25.62
CA ILE A 17 20.78 23.05 -25.99
C ILE A 17 21.01 21.82 -25.11
N LEU A 18 22.26 21.46 -24.76
CA LEU A 18 22.51 20.36 -23.80
C LEU A 18 21.99 20.72 -22.39
N ALA A 19 22.10 21.98 -21.95
CA ALA A 19 21.52 22.45 -20.68
C ALA A 19 19.97 22.49 -20.73
N THR A 20 19.35 22.79 -21.87
CA THR A 20 17.89 22.76 -22.05
C THR A 20 17.36 21.34 -22.25
N SER A 21 18.13 20.42 -22.85
CA SER A 21 17.79 18.99 -22.97
C SER A 21 17.94 18.27 -21.65
N ILE A 22 18.99 18.59 -20.87
CA ILE A 22 19.16 18.07 -19.51
C ILE A 22 18.08 18.69 -18.61
N ALA A 23 17.80 19.99 -18.68
CA ALA A 23 16.69 20.59 -17.94
C ALA A 23 15.32 20.03 -18.37
N ALA A 24 15.06 19.75 -19.65
CA ALA A 24 13.78 19.19 -20.10
C ALA A 24 13.63 17.71 -19.73
N ILE A 25 14.71 16.93 -19.70
CA ILE A 25 14.71 15.53 -19.22
C ILE A 25 14.56 15.49 -17.68
N TYR A 26 15.14 16.46 -16.95
CA TYR A 26 14.89 16.61 -15.52
C TYR A 26 13.51 17.23 -15.20
N THR A 27 12.93 18.05 -16.08
CA THR A 27 11.61 18.67 -15.86
C THR A 27 10.47 17.73 -16.27
N GLY A 28 10.67 16.88 -17.28
CA GLY A 28 9.71 15.82 -17.66
C GLY A 28 9.59 14.71 -16.62
N LEU A 29 10.63 14.49 -15.81
CA LEU A 29 10.61 13.65 -14.60
C LEU A 29 10.05 14.37 -13.36
N MET A 30 9.76 15.68 -13.45
CA MET A 30 9.31 16.52 -12.32
C MET A 30 7.91 17.11 -12.53
N ALA A 31 7.10 16.50 -13.39
CA ALA A 31 5.68 16.85 -13.57
C ALA A 31 4.73 15.66 -13.36
N SER A 32 5.13 14.67 -12.57
CA SER A 32 4.18 13.86 -11.81
C SER A 32 3.77 14.66 -10.58
N SER A 33 2.49 14.99 -10.42
CA SER A 33 1.97 15.57 -9.18
C SER A 33 2.38 14.67 -8.00
N VAL A 34 3.36 15.13 -7.22
CA VAL A 34 3.92 14.37 -6.11
C VAL A 34 2.97 14.52 -4.91
N THR A 35 2.05 13.58 -4.79
CA THR A 35 1.40 13.24 -3.52
C THR A 35 2.35 12.27 -2.82
N GLN A 36 3.38 12.85 -2.22
CA GLN A 36 4.36 12.11 -1.46
C GLN A 36 3.74 11.71 -0.13
N ALA A 37 3.72 10.40 0.10
CA ALA A 37 3.02 9.79 1.19
C ALA A 37 4.04 9.03 2.04
N SER A 38 3.97 9.25 3.36
CA SER A 38 5.13 9.31 4.23
C SER A 38 6.08 8.11 4.20
N ASP A 39 5.63 6.91 3.85
CA ASP A 39 6.46 5.70 3.85
C ASP A 39 6.08 4.73 2.73
N ILE A 40 5.34 5.22 1.73
CA ILE A 40 4.97 4.39 0.58
C ILE A 40 6.18 4.09 -0.32
N ASP A 41 7.22 4.92 -0.23
CA ASP A 41 8.46 4.80 -1.00
C ASP A 41 9.22 3.50 -0.72
N ILE A 42 9.05 2.89 0.46
CA ILE A 42 9.67 1.60 0.79
C ILE A 42 9.10 0.46 -0.05
N TYR A 43 7.88 0.57 -0.57
CA TYR A 43 7.26 -0.46 -1.40
C TYR A 43 7.69 -0.30 -2.85
N GLN A 44 8.43 -1.29 -3.35
CA GLN A 44 9.02 -1.24 -4.68
C GLN A 44 8.05 -1.81 -5.72
N GLU A 45 7.96 -1.12 -6.86
CA GLU A 45 7.26 -1.63 -8.03
C GLU A 45 7.88 -2.92 -8.54
N ALA A 46 6.98 -3.79 -9.00
CA ALA A 46 7.34 -4.97 -9.74
C ALA A 46 8.05 -4.54 -11.04
N LYS A 47 9.25 -5.07 -11.31
CA LYS A 47 9.82 -4.96 -12.65
C LYS A 47 9.01 -5.85 -13.56
N SER A 48 8.16 -5.26 -14.41
CA SER A 48 7.56 -6.00 -15.52
C SER A 48 8.69 -6.61 -16.34
N GLY A 49 8.68 -7.92 -16.55
CA GLY A 49 9.61 -8.54 -17.48
C GLY A 49 9.33 -8.07 -18.91
N GLU A 50 10.28 -8.30 -19.81
CA GLU A 50 10.17 -7.87 -21.19
C GLU A 50 9.06 -8.67 -21.92
N ILE A 51 8.03 -7.98 -22.42
CA ILE A 51 6.98 -8.60 -23.26
C ILE A 51 7.42 -8.55 -24.72
N THR A 52 7.49 -9.72 -25.37
CA THR A 52 7.69 -9.83 -26.82
C THR A 52 6.43 -10.34 -27.49
N LEU A 53 5.94 -9.61 -28.50
CA LEU A 53 4.80 -10.00 -29.33
C LEU A 53 5.22 -10.10 -30.80
N MET A 54 5.04 -11.28 -31.40
CA MET A 54 5.13 -11.45 -32.85
C MET A 54 3.74 -11.51 -33.46
N MET A 55 3.43 -10.54 -34.30
CA MET A 55 2.18 -10.47 -35.06
C MET A 55 2.30 -11.23 -36.37
N MET A 56 1.31 -12.05 -36.69
CA MET A 56 1.24 -12.86 -37.90
C MET A 56 -0.09 -12.59 -38.60
N MET A 57 -0.01 -11.88 -39.72
CA MET A 57 -1.19 -11.26 -40.36
C MET A 57 -1.52 -11.93 -41.69
N ASP A 58 -2.79 -12.28 -41.87
CA ASP A 58 -3.29 -12.82 -43.13
C ASP A 58 -3.35 -11.75 -44.22
N ILE A 59 -2.71 -12.05 -45.35
CA ILE A 59 -2.70 -11.20 -46.53
C ILE A 59 -3.16 -11.98 -47.78
N SER A 60 -3.99 -13.00 -47.55
CA SER A 60 -4.58 -13.82 -48.59
C SER A 60 -5.52 -13.04 -49.50
N THR A 61 -5.86 -13.63 -50.63
CA THR A 61 -6.85 -13.04 -51.55
C THR A 61 -8.26 -13.00 -50.95
N SER A 62 -8.60 -13.89 -49.99
CA SER A 62 -9.88 -13.85 -49.28
C SER A 62 -10.03 -12.62 -48.37
N MET A 63 -8.92 -11.97 -48.00
CA MET A 63 -8.93 -10.73 -47.24
C MET A 63 -9.31 -9.48 -48.07
N ASN A 64 -9.44 -9.61 -49.40
CA ASN A 64 -9.53 -8.48 -50.32
C ASN A 64 -10.84 -8.46 -51.11
N GLY A 65 -11.39 -7.26 -51.31
CA GLY A 65 -12.56 -7.01 -52.16
C GLY A 65 -13.75 -6.49 -51.38
N GLY A 66 -14.45 -5.48 -51.92
CA GLY A 66 -15.57 -4.82 -51.26
C GLY A 66 -16.76 -5.73 -50.92
N GLY A 67 -16.82 -6.93 -51.51
CA GLY A 67 -17.79 -7.98 -51.14
C GLY A 67 -17.55 -8.59 -49.76
N THR A 68 -16.31 -8.59 -49.25
CA THR A 68 -15.98 -9.15 -47.92
C THR A 68 -16.55 -8.29 -46.79
N ALA A 69 -16.58 -6.96 -46.98
CA ALA A 69 -17.28 -6.05 -46.07
C ALA A 69 -18.77 -6.34 -46.03
N ARG A 70 -19.36 -6.70 -47.18
CA ARG A 70 -20.79 -7.02 -47.28
C ARG A 70 -21.12 -8.35 -46.60
N SER A 71 -20.34 -9.41 -46.83
CA SER A 71 -20.56 -10.71 -46.19
C SER A 71 -20.43 -10.60 -44.67
N ASP A 72 -19.33 -10.02 -44.18
CA ASP A 72 -19.04 -9.97 -42.74
C ASP A 72 -20.05 -9.13 -41.95
N LEU A 73 -20.53 -8.04 -42.56
CA LEU A 73 -21.48 -7.13 -41.93
C LEU A 73 -22.94 -7.48 -42.23
N GLY A 74 -23.20 -8.56 -42.98
CA GLY A 74 -24.55 -8.99 -43.37
C GLY A 74 -25.28 -7.99 -44.28
N LEU A 75 -24.55 -7.22 -45.09
CA LEU A 75 -25.08 -6.15 -45.95
C LEU A 75 -25.38 -6.69 -47.35
N SER A 76 -26.52 -6.28 -47.94
CA SER A 76 -26.78 -6.52 -49.36
C SER A 76 -26.01 -5.55 -50.26
N SER A 77 -26.07 -5.76 -51.57
CA SER A 77 -25.57 -4.79 -52.56
C SER A 77 -26.26 -3.42 -52.46
N ASP A 78 -27.50 -3.39 -51.97
CA ASP A 78 -28.29 -2.18 -51.79
C ASP A 78 -27.99 -1.48 -50.45
N ASP A 79 -27.59 -2.25 -49.44
CA ASP A 79 -27.15 -1.72 -48.15
C ASP A 79 -25.80 -1.01 -48.27
N CYS A 80 -24.86 -1.59 -49.04
CA CYS A 80 -23.51 -1.08 -49.20
C CYS A 80 -23.14 -0.97 -50.69
N SER A 81 -23.49 0.16 -51.31
CA SER A 81 -23.37 0.36 -52.75
C SER A 81 -21.93 0.66 -53.20
N GLY A 82 -21.57 0.21 -54.40
CA GLY A 82 -20.26 0.44 -55.02
C GLY A 82 -19.08 -0.32 -54.40
N SER A 83 -18.00 -0.46 -55.17
CA SER A 83 -16.67 -0.83 -54.66
C SER A 83 -15.70 0.25 -55.11
N SER A 84 -15.44 1.20 -54.22
CA SER A 84 -14.57 2.35 -54.49
C SER A 84 -13.20 2.10 -53.88
N THR A 85 -12.15 2.56 -54.55
CA THR A 85 -10.82 2.59 -53.95
C THR A 85 -10.37 4.03 -53.74
N ALA A 86 -10.22 4.44 -52.48
CA ALA A 86 -9.65 5.74 -52.13
C ALA A 86 -8.13 5.72 -52.33
N SER A 87 -7.58 6.78 -52.93
CA SER A 87 -6.14 6.99 -53.00
C SER A 87 -5.55 7.29 -51.61
N SER A 88 -4.25 7.06 -51.44
CA SER A 88 -3.52 7.34 -50.19
C SER A 88 -3.53 8.82 -49.78
N ASN A 89 -3.96 9.72 -50.68
CA ASN A 89 -4.07 11.16 -50.47
C ASN A 89 -5.53 11.66 -50.56
N SER A 90 -6.52 10.77 -50.49
CA SER A 90 -7.92 11.17 -50.59
C SER A 90 -8.40 11.95 -49.36
N SER A 91 -9.44 12.78 -49.53
CA SER A 91 -10.11 13.52 -48.45
C SER A 91 -11.03 12.65 -47.58
N SER A 92 -11.08 11.32 -47.79
CA SER A 92 -11.86 10.42 -46.95
C SER A 92 -11.25 10.29 -45.56
N LEU A 93 -12.08 10.36 -44.51
CA LEU A 93 -11.64 10.26 -43.12
C LEU A 93 -11.88 8.86 -42.54
N PRO A 94 -11.00 8.36 -41.67
CA PRO A 94 -9.66 8.88 -41.37
C PRO A 94 -8.67 8.60 -42.52
N ASN A 95 -7.73 9.51 -42.73
CA ASN A 95 -6.65 9.30 -43.69
C ASN A 95 -5.49 8.55 -43.02
N TYR A 96 -5.43 7.23 -43.25
CA TYR A 96 -4.36 6.37 -42.74
C TYR A 96 -3.13 6.28 -43.65
N GLY A 97 -3.05 7.09 -44.72
CA GLY A 97 -1.89 7.16 -45.61
C GLY A 97 -1.69 5.96 -46.55
N TYR A 98 -2.73 5.15 -46.79
CA TYR A 98 -2.67 4.00 -47.68
C TYR A 98 -3.96 3.84 -48.52
N ARG A 99 -3.86 3.09 -49.62
CA ARG A 99 -5.00 2.83 -50.54
C ARG A 99 -6.02 1.88 -49.90
N ARG A 100 -7.29 2.29 -49.81
CA ARG A 100 -8.37 1.55 -49.13
C ARG A 100 -9.50 1.19 -50.10
N THR A 101 -9.87 -0.07 -50.15
CA THR A 101 -11.08 -0.55 -50.85
C THR A 101 -12.23 -0.62 -49.87
N TYR A 102 -13.37 -0.05 -50.23
CA TYR A 102 -14.56 -0.03 -49.38
C TYR A 102 -15.84 -0.02 -50.21
N CYS A 103 -16.95 -0.38 -49.58
CA CYS A 103 -18.29 -0.06 -50.06
C CYS A 103 -18.90 1.06 -49.21
N THR A 104 -19.85 1.81 -49.79
CA THR A 104 -20.44 2.98 -49.15
C THR A 104 -21.85 2.68 -48.68
N VAL A 105 -22.10 2.87 -47.39
CA VAL A 105 -23.45 2.96 -46.82
C VAL A 105 -23.79 4.43 -46.67
N SER A 106 -24.79 4.92 -47.40
CA SER A 106 -25.20 6.32 -47.28
C SER A 106 -25.79 6.63 -45.90
N ALA A 107 -25.70 7.87 -45.45
CA ALA A 107 -26.33 8.32 -44.20
C ALA A 107 -27.84 8.00 -44.15
N SER A 108 -28.52 8.12 -45.30
CA SER A 108 -29.94 7.77 -45.44
C SER A 108 -30.19 6.27 -45.29
N ARG A 109 -29.33 5.43 -45.89
CA ARG A 109 -29.46 3.98 -45.77
C ARG A 109 -29.17 3.50 -44.35
N PHE A 110 -28.12 4.04 -43.72
CA PHE A 110 -27.81 3.74 -42.32
C PHE A 110 -28.98 4.09 -41.39
N SER A 111 -29.63 5.24 -41.60
CA SER A 111 -30.81 5.67 -40.83
C SER A 111 -32.01 4.73 -41.03
N ALA A 112 -32.21 4.20 -42.25
CA ALA A 112 -33.24 3.21 -42.52
C ALA A 112 -32.94 1.85 -41.87
N LEU A 113 -31.66 1.47 -41.78
CA LEU A 113 -31.25 0.25 -41.09
C LEU A 113 -31.40 0.38 -39.56
N SER A 114 -31.01 1.51 -38.99
CA SER A 114 -31.05 1.75 -37.54
C SER A 114 -32.47 1.84 -36.97
N THR A 115 -33.45 2.23 -37.79
CA THR A 115 -34.87 2.32 -37.41
C THR A 115 -35.70 1.12 -37.87
N GLY A 116 -35.09 0.17 -38.60
CA GLY A 116 -35.76 -1.00 -39.16
C GLY A 116 -36.05 -2.14 -38.17
N ASN A 117 -36.30 -3.33 -38.71
CA ASN A 117 -36.52 -4.55 -37.93
C ASN A 117 -35.25 -5.00 -37.17
N ALA A 118 -35.35 -6.03 -36.32
CA ALA A 118 -34.23 -6.52 -35.52
C ALA A 118 -32.98 -6.88 -36.35
N ALA A 119 -33.16 -7.53 -37.51
CA ALA A 119 -32.06 -7.86 -38.42
C ALA A 119 -31.37 -6.60 -38.97
N ASN A 120 -32.13 -5.57 -39.35
CA ASN A 120 -31.59 -4.30 -39.83
C ASN A 120 -30.85 -3.52 -38.73
N LYS A 121 -31.35 -3.56 -37.49
CA LYS A 121 -30.68 -2.94 -36.34
C LYS A 121 -29.33 -3.61 -36.04
N ILE A 122 -29.23 -4.93 -36.20
CA ILE A 122 -27.95 -5.66 -36.09
C ILE A 122 -26.96 -5.19 -37.16
N LYS A 123 -27.41 -5.05 -38.41
CA LYS A 123 -26.58 -4.49 -39.50
C LYS A 123 -26.10 -3.08 -39.17
N ALA A 124 -26.98 -2.21 -38.68
CA ALA A 124 -26.63 -0.84 -38.29
C ALA A 124 -25.59 -0.81 -37.16
N ALA A 125 -25.73 -1.68 -36.14
CA ALA A 125 -24.74 -1.81 -35.08
C ALA A 125 -23.37 -2.25 -35.62
N LYS A 126 -23.35 -3.27 -36.50
CA LYS A 126 -22.12 -3.71 -37.18
C LYS A 126 -21.48 -2.60 -38.02
N ILE A 127 -22.27 -1.79 -38.73
CA ILE A 127 -21.77 -0.64 -39.50
C ILE A 127 -21.13 0.41 -38.58
N SER A 128 -21.78 0.74 -37.45
CA SER A 128 -21.24 1.74 -36.53
C SER A 128 -19.91 1.34 -35.90
N THR A 129 -19.68 0.04 -35.71
CA THR A 129 -18.46 -0.52 -35.11
C THR A 129 -17.37 -0.76 -36.15
N ALA A 130 -17.71 -1.29 -37.33
CA ALA A 130 -16.73 -1.77 -38.31
C ALA A 130 -16.39 -0.79 -39.44
N CYS A 131 -17.21 0.24 -39.66
CA CYS A 131 -17.06 1.16 -40.79
C CYS A 131 -16.63 2.57 -40.36
N ASN A 132 -15.83 3.24 -41.20
CA ASN A 132 -15.34 4.57 -40.90
C ASN A 132 -16.35 5.63 -41.36
N LYS A 133 -16.85 6.43 -40.41
CA LYS A 133 -17.78 7.52 -40.68
C LYS A 133 -17.07 8.70 -41.38
N GLN A 134 -17.67 9.19 -42.45
CA GLN A 134 -17.18 10.31 -43.26
C GLN A 134 -17.78 11.64 -42.80
N THR A 135 -17.21 12.76 -43.28
CA THR A 135 -17.69 14.12 -42.99
C THR A 135 -19.11 14.39 -43.48
N ASN A 136 -19.54 13.72 -44.56
CA ASN A 136 -20.90 13.79 -45.09
C ASN A 136 -21.88 12.84 -44.38
N ASN A 137 -21.46 12.21 -43.28
CA ASN A 137 -22.19 11.18 -42.50
C ASN A 137 -22.38 9.82 -43.19
N ASP A 138 -21.80 9.60 -44.37
CA ASP A 138 -21.75 8.27 -44.96
C ASP A 138 -20.76 7.37 -44.20
N TYR A 139 -20.93 6.05 -44.33
CA TYR A 139 -20.02 5.06 -43.76
C TYR A 139 -19.25 4.35 -44.87
N HIS A 140 -17.92 4.38 -44.77
CA HIS A 140 -17.02 3.63 -45.64
C HIS A 140 -16.63 2.32 -44.95
N CYS A 141 -17.27 1.23 -45.38
CA CYS A 141 -17.03 -0.12 -44.88
C CYS A 141 -15.89 -0.77 -45.68
N GLY A 142 -14.70 -0.80 -45.09
CA GLY A 142 -13.51 -1.37 -45.70
C GLY A 142 -13.60 -2.90 -45.83
N ASP A 143 -12.92 -3.46 -46.83
CA ASP A 143 -12.68 -4.90 -46.89
C ASP A 143 -11.86 -5.41 -45.69
N ARG A 144 -11.71 -6.74 -45.54
CA ARG A 144 -11.00 -7.33 -44.39
C ARG A 144 -9.57 -6.80 -44.25
N ILE A 145 -8.82 -6.68 -45.35
CA ILE A 145 -7.46 -6.13 -45.34
C ILE A 145 -7.43 -4.66 -44.90
N ALA A 146 -8.39 -3.82 -45.32
CA ALA A 146 -8.49 -2.45 -44.85
C ALA A 146 -8.83 -2.37 -43.36
N ARG A 147 -9.79 -3.16 -42.87
CA ARG A 147 -10.14 -3.14 -41.43
C ARG A 147 -9.01 -3.65 -40.54
N MET A 148 -8.27 -4.67 -40.96
CA MET A 148 -7.06 -5.14 -40.25
C MET A 148 -5.98 -4.04 -40.21
N LYS A 149 -5.71 -3.38 -41.34
CA LYS A 149 -4.71 -2.30 -41.42
C LYS A 149 -5.12 -1.07 -40.60
N ASP A 150 -6.40 -0.72 -40.60
CA ASP A 150 -6.95 0.34 -39.75
C ASP A 150 -6.70 0.00 -38.27
N ALA A 151 -7.04 -1.22 -37.83
CA ALA A 151 -6.84 -1.67 -36.45
C ALA A 151 -5.38 -1.60 -36.00
N LEU A 152 -4.46 -2.16 -36.80
CA LEU A 152 -3.03 -2.15 -36.49
C LEU A 152 -2.44 -0.73 -36.51
N TYR A 153 -2.92 0.13 -37.42
CA TYR A 153 -2.52 1.53 -37.43
C TYR A 153 -2.97 2.25 -36.16
N GLU A 154 -4.22 2.07 -35.75
CA GLU A 154 -4.81 2.72 -34.57
C GLU A 154 -4.16 2.21 -33.27
N LEU A 155 -3.85 0.92 -33.20
CA LEU A 155 -3.09 0.32 -32.10
C LEU A 155 -1.69 0.94 -31.98
N LEU A 156 -1.01 1.16 -33.10
CA LEU A 156 0.34 1.72 -33.14
C LEU A 156 0.37 3.25 -33.01
N ASN A 157 -0.66 3.99 -33.41
CA ASN A 157 -0.58 5.46 -33.48
C ASN A 157 -1.63 6.17 -32.64
N GLY A 158 -2.58 5.43 -32.06
CA GLY A 158 -3.73 5.96 -31.35
C GLY A 158 -4.82 6.48 -32.30
N SER A 159 -6.04 6.62 -31.78
CA SER A 159 -7.19 7.22 -32.46
C SER A 159 -8.13 7.86 -31.44
N THR A 160 -8.13 9.19 -31.37
CA THR A 160 -9.07 9.93 -30.52
C THR A 160 -10.52 9.75 -30.97
N ALA A 161 -10.75 9.60 -32.28
CA ALA A 161 -12.08 9.41 -32.85
C ALA A 161 -12.73 8.06 -32.45
N LYS A 162 -11.92 7.03 -32.17
CA LYS A 162 -12.37 5.69 -31.76
C LYS A 162 -12.01 5.35 -30.31
N GLY A 163 -11.47 6.28 -29.54
CA GLY A 163 -11.07 6.05 -28.14
C GLY A 163 -9.91 5.06 -27.96
N VAL A 164 -9.04 4.89 -28.97
CA VAL A 164 -7.91 3.96 -28.94
C VAL A 164 -6.64 4.69 -28.50
N ASN A 165 -6.01 4.24 -27.42
CA ASN A 165 -4.69 4.73 -27.02
C ASN A 165 -3.59 4.01 -27.80
N ALA A 166 -2.54 4.75 -28.18
CA ALA A 166 -1.35 4.14 -28.79
C ALA A 166 -0.68 3.20 -27.79
N LEU A 167 -0.17 2.06 -28.26
CA LEU A 167 0.64 1.17 -27.43
C LEU A 167 1.88 1.87 -26.88
N ASP A 168 2.33 1.49 -25.69
CA ASP A 168 3.52 2.07 -25.04
C ASP A 168 4.82 1.79 -25.80
N ASP A 169 5.74 2.75 -25.83
CA ASP A 169 7.01 2.66 -26.58
C ASP A 169 7.96 1.54 -26.08
N SER A 170 7.77 1.04 -24.86
CA SER A 170 8.54 -0.08 -24.30
C SER A 170 8.14 -1.45 -24.85
N LYS A 171 6.96 -1.59 -25.47
CA LYS A 171 6.47 -2.89 -25.94
C LYS A 171 7.31 -3.40 -27.12
N VAL A 172 7.76 -4.65 -27.05
CA VAL A 172 8.56 -5.28 -28.12
C VAL A 172 7.64 -5.97 -29.11
N ILE A 173 7.52 -5.41 -30.31
CA ILE A 173 6.59 -5.89 -31.34
C ILE A 173 7.31 -6.11 -32.67
N GLY A 174 7.03 -7.25 -33.31
CA GLY A 174 7.46 -7.55 -34.67
C GLY A 174 6.29 -8.03 -35.55
N LEU A 175 6.52 -8.12 -36.85
CA LEU A 175 5.49 -8.41 -37.85
C LEU A 175 5.94 -9.48 -38.84
N SER A 176 5.07 -10.45 -39.05
CA SER A 176 5.11 -11.52 -40.05
C SER A 176 3.77 -11.62 -40.79
N THR A 177 3.76 -12.36 -41.89
CA THR A 177 2.59 -12.47 -42.79
C THR A 177 2.33 -13.91 -43.23
N LEU A 178 1.06 -14.20 -43.52
CA LEU A 178 0.64 -15.44 -44.18
C LEU A 178 0.76 -15.25 -45.70
N GLY A 179 1.73 -15.93 -46.31
CA GLY A 179 2.17 -15.58 -47.67
C GLY A 179 3.19 -14.44 -47.63
N ALA A 180 4.11 -14.41 -48.59
CA ALA A 180 5.07 -13.32 -48.70
C ALA A 180 5.40 -13.02 -50.16
N LYS A 181 5.73 -11.75 -50.45
CA LYS A 181 6.15 -11.28 -51.77
C LYS A 181 7.65 -11.49 -51.94
N ASP A 182 8.06 -12.23 -52.97
CA ASP A 182 9.48 -12.41 -53.29
C ASP A 182 10.08 -11.17 -53.98
N ALA A 183 11.41 -11.19 -54.19
CA ALA A 183 12.14 -10.08 -54.80
C ALA A 183 11.71 -9.77 -56.26
N ASN A 184 11.07 -10.73 -56.95
CA ASN A 184 10.53 -10.56 -58.30
C ASN A 184 9.09 -10.06 -58.29
N GLY A 185 8.52 -9.84 -57.11
CA GLY A 185 7.18 -9.33 -56.91
C GLY A 185 6.07 -10.38 -56.93
N ASN A 186 6.40 -11.68 -56.93
CA ASN A 186 5.43 -12.76 -56.90
C ASN A 186 5.08 -13.17 -55.47
N TYR A 187 3.80 -13.41 -55.19
CA TYR A 187 3.38 -13.94 -53.89
C TYR A 187 3.66 -15.44 -53.84
N ARG A 188 4.31 -15.86 -52.74
CA ARG A 188 4.71 -17.25 -52.47
C ARG A 188 3.89 -17.78 -51.31
N ASN A 189 3.56 -19.07 -51.36
CA ASN A 189 2.80 -19.76 -50.33
C ASN A 189 3.69 -20.18 -49.14
N LEU A 190 4.18 -19.20 -48.38
CA LEU A 190 5.08 -19.36 -47.23
C LEU A 190 4.96 -18.15 -46.28
N GLY A 191 5.55 -18.18 -45.09
CA GLY A 191 5.64 -16.98 -44.22
C GLY A 191 6.99 -16.26 -44.34
N ALA A 192 7.01 -14.98 -44.01
CA ALA A 192 8.25 -14.20 -43.87
C ALA A 192 8.15 -13.21 -42.71
N ILE A 193 9.29 -12.90 -42.09
CA ILE A 193 9.41 -11.86 -41.06
C ILE A 193 9.69 -10.53 -41.77
N LEU A 194 8.75 -9.60 -41.70
CA LEU A 194 8.85 -8.31 -42.39
C LEU A 194 9.47 -7.24 -41.50
N VAL A 195 9.21 -7.31 -40.19
CA VAL A 195 9.77 -6.39 -39.21
C VAL A 195 10.25 -7.19 -37.99
N PRO A 196 11.51 -7.05 -37.55
CA PRO A 196 12.02 -7.75 -36.37
C PRO A 196 11.29 -7.26 -35.11
N ALA A 197 11.16 -8.10 -34.09
CA ALA A 197 10.59 -7.69 -32.81
C ALA A 197 11.59 -6.80 -32.04
N LYS A 198 11.25 -5.52 -31.90
CA LYS A 198 12.00 -4.52 -31.12
C LYS A 198 11.03 -3.62 -30.34
N ALA A 199 11.52 -2.94 -29.31
CA ALA A 199 10.73 -1.95 -28.56
C ALA A 199 10.22 -0.86 -29.53
N LEU A 200 8.95 -0.46 -29.43
CA LEU A 200 8.32 0.49 -30.35
C LEU A 200 9.06 1.85 -30.45
N GLY A 201 9.69 2.30 -29.36
CA GLY A 201 10.52 3.51 -29.31
C GLY A 201 11.95 3.34 -29.86
N TYR A 202 12.40 2.12 -30.16
CA TYR A 202 13.75 1.85 -30.65
C TYR A 202 14.00 2.53 -32.00
N GLN A 203 15.09 3.30 -32.12
CA GLN A 203 15.50 3.91 -33.39
C GLN A 203 16.48 3.01 -34.14
N ALA A 204 16.09 2.57 -35.34
CA ALA A 204 16.98 1.82 -36.21
C ALA A 204 18.06 2.74 -36.79
N SER A 205 19.31 2.49 -36.41
CA SER A 205 20.49 3.29 -36.80
C SER A 205 20.70 3.39 -38.31
N SER A 206 20.16 2.45 -39.09
CA SER A 206 20.26 2.43 -40.56
C SER A 206 19.22 3.29 -41.30
N THR A 207 18.12 3.71 -40.66
CA THR A 207 17.02 4.42 -41.33
C THR A 207 16.55 5.70 -40.62
N ALA A 208 17.05 6.00 -39.42
CA ALA A 208 16.60 7.10 -38.55
C ALA A 208 15.09 7.10 -38.23
N LYS A 209 14.41 5.96 -38.45
CA LYS A 209 13.01 5.74 -38.08
C LYS A 209 12.92 4.96 -36.77
N THR A 210 11.87 5.22 -35.98
CA THR A 210 11.53 4.36 -34.83
C THR A 210 10.92 3.05 -35.31
N GLN A 211 10.98 2.01 -34.47
CA GLN A 211 10.35 0.72 -34.71
C GLN A 211 8.84 0.88 -34.97
N ARG A 212 8.15 1.75 -34.22
CA ARG A 212 6.76 2.12 -34.47
C ARG A 212 6.55 2.63 -35.89
N GLN A 213 7.41 3.52 -36.37
CA GLN A 213 7.33 4.04 -37.74
C GLN A 213 7.58 2.95 -38.81
N LEU A 214 8.49 2.00 -38.53
CA LEU A 214 8.75 0.86 -39.42
C LEU A 214 7.56 -0.11 -39.49
N LEU A 215 6.96 -0.44 -38.35
CA LEU A 215 5.74 -1.24 -38.27
C LEU A 215 4.58 -0.56 -38.97
N THR A 216 4.33 0.72 -38.69
CA THR A 216 3.27 1.51 -39.33
C THR A 216 3.43 1.50 -40.86
N ALA A 217 4.65 1.75 -41.37
CA ALA A 217 4.92 1.73 -42.81
C ALA A 217 4.72 0.33 -43.42
N SER A 218 5.13 -0.72 -42.72
CA SER A 218 4.98 -2.11 -43.18
C SER A 218 3.51 -2.53 -43.22
N VAL A 219 2.73 -2.18 -42.20
CA VAL A 219 1.28 -2.39 -42.14
C VAL A 219 0.59 -1.67 -43.30
N GLN A 220 0.90 -0.38 -43.53
CA GLN A 220 0.36 0.40 -44.64
C GLN A 220 0.66 -0.23 -46.01
N GLY A 221 1.79 -0.94 -46.14
CA GLY A 221 2.21 -1.63 -47.36
C GLY A 221 1.56 -3.00 -47.61
N LEU A 222 0.83 -3.57 -46.66
CA LEU A 222 0.22 -4.89 -46.81
C LEU A 222 -0.90 -4.90 -47.88
N THR A 223 -1.01 -6.02 -48.59
CA THR A 223 -1.95 -6.23 -49.71
C THR A 223 -2.50 -7.66 -49.70
N GLY A 224 -3.83 -7.82 -49.77
CA GLY A 224 -4.50 -9.13 -49.80
C GLY A 224 -4.45 -9.83 -51.17
N ILE A 225 -3.32 -10.47 -51.52
CA ILE A 225 -3.09 -11.12 -52.83
C ILE A 225 -2.41 -12.49 -52.67
N SER A 226 -2.11 -12.93 -51.44
CA SER A 226 -1.42 -14.20 -51.18
C SER A 226 -2.42 -15.36 -51.01
N ALA A 227 -1.94 -16.44 -50.39
CA ALA A 227 -2.73 -17.55 -49.86
C ALA A 227 -2.46 -17.70 -48.35
N THR A 228 -3.08 -18.67 -47.66
CA THR A 228 -3.11 -18.78 -46.18
C THR A 228 -2.25 -19.95 -45.63
N PRO A 229 -0.90 -19.93 -45.72
CA PRO A 229 -0.01 -21.02 -45.26
C PRO A 229 0.26 -20.97 -43.75
N THR A 230 -0.78 -21.11 -42.92
CA THR A 230 -0.65 -20.94 -41.45
C THR A 230 0.43 -21.84 -40.85
N ALA A 231 0.56 -23.10 -41.29
CA ALA A 231 1.53 -24.05 -40.75
C ALA A 231 2.98 -23.65 -40.98
N LEU A 232 3.31 -23.36 -42.25
CA LEU A 232 4.68 -23.05 -42.64
C LEU A 232 5.08 -21.65 -42.15
N ALA A 233 4.15 -20.69 -42.18
CA ALA A 233 4.41 -19.35 -41.65
C ALA A 233 4.59 -19.35 -40.12
N TYR A 234 3.84 -20.18 -39.40
CA TYR A 234 4.01 -20.33 -37.95
C TYR A 234 5.35 -20.98 -37.61
N ALA A 235 5.77 -22.00 -38.38
CA ALA A 235 7.10 -22.58 -38.26
C ALA A 235 8.20 -21.52 -38.52
N GLU A 236 8.00 -20.59 -39.45
CA GLU A 236 8.96 -19.50 -39.71
C GLU A 236 9.06 -18.54 -38.51
N VAL A 237 7.93 -18.12 -37.94
CA VAL A 237 7.90 -17.29 -36.72
C VAL A 237 8.58 -18.00 -35.55
N ILE A 238 8.36 -19.30 -35.38
CA ILE A 238 9.07 -20.09 -34.36
C ILE A 238 10.57 -20.08 -34.62
N ASN A 239 11.03 -20.35 -35.84
CA ASN A 239 12.47 -20.31 -36.15
C ASN A 239 13.08 -18.91 -35.89
N TYR A 240 12.34 -17.83 -36.18
CA TYR A 240 12.76 -16.47 -35.86
C TYR A 240 12.90 -16.24 -34.35
N LEU A 241 11.89 -16.57 -33.56
CA LEU A 241 11.90 -16.44 -32.09
C LEU A 241 12.99 -17.28 -31.43
N MET A 242 13.44 -18.35 -32.09
CA MET A 242 14.47 -19.25 -31.59
C MET A 242 15.88 -18.93 -32.12
N GLY A 243 16.01 -17.92 -32.99
CA GLY A 243 17.27 -17.53 -33.61
C GLY A 243 17.87 -18.61 -34.50
N LYS A 244 17.03 -19.41 -35.16
CA LYS A 244 17.45 -20.56 -35.97
C LYS A 244 17.36 -20.25 -37.46
N ARG A 245 18.21 -20.90 -38.24
CA ARG A 245 18.12 -20.92 -39.70
C ARG A 245 17.29 -22.13 -40.11
N PRO A 246 16.09 -21.97 -40.70
CA PRO A 246 15.25 -23.10 -41.10
C PRO A 246 15.92 -23.94 -42.19
N ASN A 247 15.61 -25.23 -42.25
CA ASN A 247 16.15 -26.14 -43.26
C ASN A 247 15.65 -25.78 -44.67
N LYS A 248 14.38 -25.37 -44.79
CA LYS A 248 13.84 -24.79 -46.02
C LYS A 248 13.92 -23.27 -45.96
N LEU A 249 14.81 -22.71 -46.76
CA LEU A 249 15.17 -21.28 -46.72
C LEU A 249 14.19 -20.34 -47.44
N SER A 250 13.04 -20.80 -47.93
CA SER A 250 12.19 -19.95 -48.79
C SER A 250 11.57 -18.77 -48.04
N GLY A 251 11.09 -18.97 -46.80
CA GLY A 251 10.63 -17.88 -45.93
C GLY A 251 11.78 -17.03 -45.39
N PHE A 252 12.83 -17.71 -44.91
CA PHE A 252 14.06 -17.08 -44.46
C PHE A 252 14.64 -16.13 -45.50
N ASN A 253 14.78 -16.55 -46.76
CA ASN A 253 15.37 -15.75 -47.82
C ASN A 253 14.54 -14.50 -48.14
N ILE A 254 13.22 -14.58 -48.04
CA ILE A 254 12.29 -13.46 -48.32
C ILE A 254 12.17 -12.50 -47.13
N SER A 255 12.43 -12.97 -45.91
CA SER A 255 12.38 -12.14 -44.70
C SER A 255 13.36 -10.97 -44.78
N ASP A 256 13.00 -9.86 -44.13
CA ASP A 256 13.77 -8.62 -44.17
C ASP A 256 15.21 -8.85 -43.66
N ALA A 257 16.18 -8.19 -44.29
CA ALA A 257 17.60 -8.37 -43.96
C ALA A 257 17.91 -8.00 -42.49
N SER A 258 17.17 -7.05 -41.90
CA SER A 258 17.30 -6.63 -40.50
C SER A 258 16.83 -7.67 -39.48
N THR A 259 16.22 -8.77 -39.94
CA THR A 259 15.81 -9.88 -39.09
C THR A 259 16.91 -10.94 -38.94
N LYS A 260 18.05 -10.77 -39.62
CA LYS A 260 19.09 -11.80 -39.78
C LYS A 260 20.43 -11.33 -39.23
N THR A 261 21.23 -12.28 -38.76
CA THR A 261 22.61 -12.06 -38.32
C THR A 261 23.55 -13.12 -38.93
N GLY A 262 24.84 -12.79 -39.07
CA GLY A 262 25.84 -13.61 -39.75
C GLY A 262 25.85 -13.43 -41.29
N SER A 263 26.60 -14.29 -41.99
CA SER A 263 26.79 -14.20 -43.45
C SER A 263 26.82 -15.59 -44.11
N GLY A 264 26.42 -15.66 -45.39
CA GLY A 264 26.47 -16.90 -46.17
C GLY A 264 25.69 -18.05 -45.52
N THR A 265 26.33 -19.21 -45.36
CA THR A 265 25.71 -20.42 -44.80
C THR A 265 25.57 -20.41 -43.27
N SER A 266 26.27 -19.51 -42.56
CA SER A 266 26.15 -19.33 -41.11
C SER A 266 25.07 -18.31 -40.72
N GLN A 267 24.41 -17.69 -41.70
CA GLN A 267 23.36 -16.71 -41.45
C GLN A 267 22.16 -17.35 -40.74
N THR A 268 21.72 -16.76 -39.63
CA THR A 268 20.57 -17.20 -38.83
C THR A 268 19.62 -16.03 -38.60
N TYR A 269 18.42 -16.31 -38.07
CA TYR A 269 17.57 -15.23 -37.58
C TYR A 269 18.21 -14.58 -36.35
N GLU A 270 18.16 -13.26 -36.28
CA GLU A 270 18.51 -12.49 -35.10
C GLU A 270 17.35 -12.60 -34.10
N LYS A 271 17.51 -13.50 -33.13
CA LYS A 271 16.57 -13.66 -32.02
C LYS A 271 16.34 -12.31 -31.33
N PRO A 272 15.09 -11.91 -31.04
CA PRO A 272 14.81 -10.73 -30.23
C PRO A 272 15.61 -10.73 -28.93
N SER A 273 16.26 -9.61 -28.60
CA SER A 273 17.07 -9.49 -27.38
C SER A 273 16.25 -9.79 -26.12
N SER A 274 14.97 -9.44 -26.16
CA SER A 274 13.99 -9.68 -25.10
C SER A 274 13.73 -11.15 -24.78
N LEU A 275 14.18 -12.09 -25.62
CA LEU A 275 14.09 -13.54 -25.41
C LEU A 275 15.40 -14.14 -24.87
N THR A 276 16.33 -13.30 -24.41
CA THR A 276 17.56 -13.73 -23.73
C THR A 276 17.50 -13.26 -22.29
N GLN A 277 17.04 -14.15 -21.39
CA GLN A 277 16.62 -13.79 -20.05
C GLN A 277 17.35 -14.62 -18.99
N SER A 278 17.79 -13.97 -17.90
CA SER A 278 18.20 -14.68 -16.68
C SER A 278 17.00 -15.33 -16.01
N ASN A 279 17.23 -16.35 -15.16
CA ASN A 279 16.15 -17.06 -14.45
C ASN A 279 15.17 -16.12 -13.73
N ASP A 280 15.64 -14.99 -13.21
CA ASP A 280 14.81 -13.99 -12.53
C ASP A 280 13.92 -13.22 -13.51
N ILE A 281 14.43 -12.89 -14.71
CA ILE A 281 13.63 -12.20 -15.76
C ILE A 281 12.57 -13.16 -16.34
N GLN A 282 12.87 -14.46 -16.43
CA GLN A 282 11.93 -15.48 -16.95
C GLN A 282 10.65 -15.60 -16.14
N LYS A 283 10.71 -15.37 -14.83
CA LYS A 283 9.53 -15.43 -13.94
C LYS A 283 8.53 -14.32 -14.24
N CYS A 284 8.98 -13.25 -14.89
CA CYS A 284 8.28 -11.96 -14.97
C CYS A 284 7.97 -11.53 -16.42
N SER A 285 8.45 -12.30 -17.39
CA SER A 285 8.32 -11.98 -18.81
C SER A 285 7.18 -12.76 -19.46
N GLY A 286 6.54 -12.14 -20.46
CA GLY A 286 5.47 -12.77 -21.24
C GLY A 286 5.79 -12.76 -22.71
N GLN A 287 5.76 -13.92 -23.36
CA GLN A 287 6.10 -14.04 -24.78
C GLN A 287 4.89 -14.55 -25.56
N GLY A 288 4.59 -13.91 -26.70
CA GLY A 288 3.37 -14.17 -27.44
C GLY A 288 3.54 -14.19 -28.95
N VAL A 289 2.77 -15.05 -29.61
CA VAL A 289 2.46 -14.99 -31.04
C VAL A 289 0.99 -14.63 -31.20
N TYR A 290 0.70 -13.55 -31.91
CA TYR A 290 -0.66 -13.15 -32.24
C TYR A 290 -0.92 -13.45 -33.70
N VAL A 291 -1.91 -14.29 -33.98
CA VAL A 291 -2.28 -14.71 -35.33
C VAL A 291 -3.64 -14.16 -35.68
N LEU A 292 -3.76 -13.50 -36.83
CA LEU A 292 -5.04 -13.11 -37.41
C LEU A 292 -5.20 -13.83 -38.75
N THR A 293 -6.30 -14.56 -38.92
CA THR A 293 -6.59 -15.32 -40.15
C THR A 293 -8.07 -15.30 -40.50
N ASP A 294 -8.38 -15.32 -41.80
CA ASP A 294 -9.76 -15.23 -42.30
C ASP A 294 -10.29 -16.49 -42.99
N GLY A 295 -9.50 -17.58 -43.02
CA GLY A 295 -9.86 -18.71 -43.86
C GLY A 295 -9.08 -20.00 -43.62
N GLU A 296 -9.32 -20.93 -44.56
CA GLU A 296 -8.81 -22.29 -44.56
C GLU A 296 -7.29 -22.33 -44.73
N PRO A 297 -6.56 -23.09 -43.89
CA PRO A 297 -5.13 -23.26 -44.04
C PRO A 297 -4.82 -24.03 -45.33
N ASN A 298 -3.89 -23.53 -46.13
CA ASN A 298 -3.45 -24.25 -47.31
C ASN A 298 -2.21 -25.15 -47.06
N SER A 299 -1.98 -26.04 -48.03
CA SER A 299 -1.20 -27.28 -47.94
C SER A 299 0.04 -27.27 -47.03
N GLN A 300 0.09 -28.27 -46.15
CA GLN A 300 1.29 -28.68 -45.43
C GLN A 300 2.22 -29.49 -46.35
N THR A 301 3.52 -29.28 -46.19
CA THR A 301 4.53 -30.10 -46.87
C THR A 301 5.45 -30.73 -45.83
N ASN A 302 6.28 -31.69 -46.26
CA ASN A 302 7.38 -32.19 -45.42
C ASN A 302 8.32 -31.08 -44.92
N ASP A 303 8.31 -29.90 -45.57
CA ASP A 303 9.07 -28.73 -45.15
C ASP A 303 8.53 -28.14 -43.84
N THR A 304 7.22 -28.21 -43.57
CA THR A 304 6.62 -27.74 -42.31
C THR A 304 7.18 -28.51 -41.12
N LEU A 305 7.16 -29.85 -41.19
CA LEU A 305 7.73 -30.70 -40.14
C LEU A 305 9.23 -30.44 -39.96
N SER A 306 9.96 -30.29 -41.07
CA SER A 306 11.40 -30.00 -41.05
C SER A 306 11.70 -28.68 -40.33
N ASN A 307 11.00 -27.61 -40.67
CA ASN A 307 11.20 -26.29 -40.05
C ASN A 307 10.71 -26.26 -38.59
N MET A 308 9.63 -26.96 -38.23
CA MET A 308 9.21 -27.10 -36.83
C MET A 308 10.26 -27.82 -35.99
N ARG A 309 10.89 -28.88 -36.52
CA ARG A 309 12.00 -29.57 -35.85
C ARG A 309 13.22 -28.66 -35.62
N THR A 310 13.53 -27.80 -36.59
CA THR A 310 14.60 -26.82 -36.45
C THR A 310 14.32 -25.80 -35.35
N GLY A 311 13.09 -25.32 -35.27
CA GLY A 311 12.68 -24.29 -34.30
C GLY A 311 12.46 -24.82 -32.89
N LEU A 312 11.87 -26.02 -32.74
CA LEU A 312 11.45 -26.57 -31.43
C LEU A 312 12.42 -27.63 -30.90
N SER A 313 12.40 -28.81 -31.51
CA SER A 313 13.22 -29.96 -31.11
C SER A 313 13.33 -30.95 -32.26
N THR A 314 14.47 -31.64 -32.37
CA THR A 314 14.67 -32.73 -33.34
C THR A 314 13.67 -33.89 -33.14
N SER A 315 13.13 -34.06 -31.93
CA SER A 315 12.10 -35.05 -31.59
C SER A 315 10.68 -34.62 -31.96
N PHE A 316 10.46 -33.37 -32.37
CA PHE A 316 9.13 -32.88 -32.73
C PHE A 316 8.53 -33.71 -33.88
N SER A 317 7.25 -34.05 -33.75
CA SER A 317 6.50 -34.80 -34.76
C SER A 317 5.09 -34.26 -34.94
N CYS A 318 4.65 -34.19 -36.18
CA CYS A 318 3.28 -33.87 -36.57
C CYS A 318 2.90 -34.60 -37.85
N THR A 319 1.61 -34.74 -38.08
CA THR A 319 1.02 -35.42 -39.23
C THR A 319 0.84 -34.42 -40.37
N THR A 320 1.66 -34.54 -41.42
CA THR A 320 1.65 -33.61 -42.57
C THR A 320 0.50 -33.82 -43.56
N SER A 321 -0.32 -34.86 -43.36
CA SER A 321 -1.58 -35.07 -44.09
C SER A 321 -2.77 -34.37 -43.45
N ASN A 322 -2.56 -33.63 -42.36
CA ASN A 322 -3.60 -32.97 -41.58
C ASN A 322 -3.30 -31.48 -41.42
N ASN A 323 -4.09 -30.61 -42.06
CA ASN A 323 -3.83 -29.18 -42.20
C ASN A 323 -3.66 -28.37 -40.89
N TRP A 324 -4.01 -28.93 -39.73
CA TRP A 324 -3.91 -28.25 -38.42
C TRP A 324 -2.97 -28.92 -37.40
N ASP A 325 -2.53 -30.16 -37.62
CA ASP A 325 -1.81 -30.94 -36.60
C ASP A 325 -0.47 -30.28 -36.19
N CYS A 326 0.31 -29.79 -37.16
CA CYS A 326 1.60 -29.18 -36.89
C CYS A 326 1.50 -27.85 -36.11
N GLN A 327 0.49 -27.01 -36.37
CA GLN A 327 0.26 -25.75 -35.65
C GLN A 327 -0.18 -26.03 -34.21
N HIS A 328 -1.11 -26.96 -34.02
CA HIS A 328 -1.58 -27.36 -32.69
C HIS A 328 -0.45 -27.90 -31.82
N LYS A 329 0.31 -28.90 -32.33
CA LYS A 329 1.44 -29.47 -31.59
C LYS A 329 2.58 -28.48 -31.38
N GLY A 330 2.80 -27.60 -32.35
CA GLY A 330 3.76 -26.50 -32.22
C GLY A 330 3.39 -25.56 -31.08
N ALA A 331 2.12 -25.13 -31.02
CA ALA A 331 1.61 -24.26 -29.96
C ALA A 331 1.69 -24.93 -28.57
N ILE A 332 1.32 -26.22 -28.47
CA ILE A 332 1.47 -27.00 -27.24
C ILE A 332 2.95 -27.03 -26.81
N SER A 333 3.87 -27.33 -27.73
CA SER A 333 5.31 -27.37 -27.43
C SER A 333 5.84 -26.04 -26.91
N LEU A 334 5.33 -24.91 -27.44
CA LEU A 334 5.71 -23.58 -26.98
C LEU A 334 5.20 -23.26 -25.57
N VAL A 335 3.97 -23.67 -25.23
CA VAL A 335 3.40 -23.44 -23.89
C VAL A 335 4.04 -24.36 -22.85
N GLU A 336 4.36 -25.60 -23.22
CA GLU A 336 5.05 -26.59 -22.38
C GLU A 336 6.56 -26.32 -22.22
N LYS A 337 7.08 -25.23 -22.79
CA LYS A 337 8.50 -24.84 -22.77
C LYS A 337 9.42 -25.85 -23.46
N ASN A 338 8.88 -26.69 -24.34
CA ASN A 338 9.60 -27.65 -25.17
C ASN A 338 10.23 -26.95 -26.39
N ASN A 339 11.10 -25.97 -26.14
CA ASN A 339 11.77 -25.17 -27.16
C ASN A 339 13.18 -24.73 -26.71
N PRO A 340 14.08 -24.33 -27.63
CA PRO A 340 15.49 -24.06 -27.32
C PRO A 340 15.76 -22.87 -26.39
N ILE A 341 14.78 -21.97 -26.19
CA ILE A 341 14.91 -20.83 -25.26
C ILE A 341 14.35 -21.13 -23.85
N GLY A 342 13.66 -22.26 -23.67
CA GLY A 342 13.12 -22.67 -22.36
C GLY A 342 12.02 -21.76 -21.80
N LEU A 343 11.43 -20.89 -22.64
CA LEU A 343 10.37 -19.97 -22.25
C LEU A 343 8.99 -20.48 -22.69
N GLU A 344 7.96 -20.12 -21.92
CA GLU A 344 6.56 -20.29 -22.35
C GLU A 344 6.25 -19.21 -23.40
N VAL A 345 5.86 -19.62 -24.60
CA VAL A 345 5.39 -18.70 -25.65
C VAL A 345 3.93 -19.01 -25.96
N ARG A 346 3.04 -18.08 -25.61
CA ARG A 346 1.60 -18.24 -25.81
C ARG A 346 1.21 -17.86 -27.24
N THR A 347 0.15 -18.48 -27.76
CA THR A 347 -0.40 -18.15 -29.07
C THR A 347 -1.85 -17.74 -28.94
N ALA A 348 -2.17 -16.52 -29.35
CA ALA A 348 -3.53 -16.03 -29.50
C ALA A 348 -3.92 -16.09 -30.98
N VAL A 349 -5.14 -16.55 -31.26
CA VAL A 349 -5.65 -16.65 -32.63
C VAL A 349 -6.94 -15.86 -32.75
N VAL A 350 -7.03 -15.08 -33.84
CA VAL A 350 -8.20 -14.27 -34.17
C VAL A 350 -8.75 -14.72 -35.51
N GLY A 351 -9.99 -15.23 -35.49
CA GLY A 351 -10.76 -15.54 -36.67
C GLY A 351 -11.45 -14.29 -37.18
N PHE A 352 -11.11 -13.85 -38.39
CA PHE A 352 -11.54 -12.58 -38.92
C PHE A 352 -12.53 -12.76 -40.09
N GLY A 353 -13.83 -12.59 -39.83
CA GLY A 353 -14.89 -12.72 -40.83
C GLY A 353 -16.13 -13.47 -40.36
N ASP A 354 -17.19 -13.45 -41.16
CA ASP A 354 -18.50 -14.08 -40.87
C ASP A 354 -18.44 -15.56 -40.49
N VAL A 355 -17.56 -16.34 -41.13
CA VAL A 355 -17.40 -17.78 -40.87
C VAL A 355 -17.01 -18.10 -39.43
N PHE A 356 -16.42 -17.14 -38.70
CA PHE A 356 -15.98 -17.32 -37.31
C PHE A 356 -17.01 -16.84 -36.27
N GLU A 357 -18.00 -16.02 -36.66
CA GLU A 357 -18.98 -15.44 -35.71
C GLU A 357 -19.89 -16.49 -35.06
N SER A 358 -20.01 -17.67 -35.68
CA SER A 358 -20.74 -18.81 -35.12
C SER A 358 -19.96 -19.61 -34.07
N VAL A 359 -18.65 -19.34 -33.93
CA VAL A 359 -17.76 -20.00 -32.96
C VAL A 359 -17.64 -19.13 -31.72
N SER A 360 -18.02 -19.67 -30.57
CA SER A 360 -17.95 -18.93 -29.30
C SER A 360 -16.54 -18.43 -29.01
N SER A 361 -16.40 -17.13 -28.73
CA SER A 361 -15.13 -16.54 -28.29
C SER A 361 -14.68 -17.12 -26.94
N TYR A 362 -13.37 -17.12 -26.74
CA TYR A 362 -12.75 -17.61 -25.51
C TYR A 362 -13.24 -16.85 -24.27
N ASN A 363 -13.56 -17.59 -23.22
CA ASN A 363 -13.88 -17.04 -21.92
C ASN A 363 -12.80 -17.42 -20.90
N LYS A 364 -12.02 -16.42 -20.49
CA LYS A 364 -10.92 -16.58 -19.52
C LYS A 364 -11.36 -17.08 -18.14
N ASN A 365 -12.65 -16.98 -17.81
CA ASN A 365 -13.19 -17.46 -16.54
C ASN A 365 -13.55 -18.96 -16.59
N LEU A 366 -13.47 -19.59 -17.75
CA LEU A 366 -13.72 -21.01 -17.95
C LEU A 366 -12.40 -21.78 -18.02
N SER A 367 -12.41 -23.07 -17.65
CA SER A 367 -11.23 -23.91 -17.82
C SER A 367 -10.89 -24.11 -19.30
N GLN A 368 -9.67 -24.57 -19.60
CA GLN A 368 -9.31 -24.92 -20.99
C GLN A 368 -10.26 -25.99 -21.55
N ALA A 369 -10.65 -26.98 -20.73
CA ALA A 369 -11.58 -28.04 -21.12
C ALA A 369 -12.98 -27.49 -21.45
N ASP A 370 -13.50 -26.56 -20.65
CA ASP A 370 -14.81 -25.94 -20.88
C ASP A 370 -14.80 -25.05 -22.14
N ASN A 371 -13.72 -24.29 -22.36
CA ASN A 371 -13.55 -23.52 -23.59
C ASN A 371 -13.52 -24.42 -24.83
N ILE A 372 -12.88 -25.59 -24.77
CA ILE A 372 -12.88 -26.58 -25.86
C ILE A 372 -14.27 -27.19 -26.04
N ALA A 373 -14.97 -27.51 -24.94
CA ALA A 373 -16.32 -28.04 -25.00
C ALA A 373 -17.30 -27.06 -25.68
N ASN A 374 -17.13 -25.76 -25.43
CA ASN A 374 -17.93 -24.70 -26.06
C ASN A 374 -17.74 -24.60 -27.59
N LEU A 375 -16.63 -25.12 -28.15
CA LEU A 375 -16.48 -25.22 -29.60
C LEU A 375 -17.43 -26.27 -30.22
N GLY A 376 -17.95 -27.20 -29.40
CA GLY A 376 -18.91 -28.23 -29.80
C GLY A 376 -18.27 -29.33 -30.65
N GLY A 377 -18.07 -30.51 -30.07
CA GLY A 377 -17.52 -31.69 -30.77
C GLY A 377 -16.00 -31.67 -30.95
N CYS A 378 -15.28 -30.83 -30.19
CA CYS A 378 -13.82 -30.75 -30.21
C CYS A 378 -13.19 -31.40 -28.97
N THR A 379 -11.95 -31.91 -29.11
CA THR A 379 -11.13 -32.43 -28.00
C THR A 379 -9.81 -31.66 -27.85
N ALA A 380 -9.16 -31.78 -26.68
CA ALA A 380 -7.85 -31.18 -26.39
C ALA A 380 -6.68 -31.92 -27.06
N THR A 381 -6.88 -32.43 -28.27
CA THR A 381 -5.88 -33.11 -29.08
C THR A 381 -5.62 -32.32 -30.35
N ALA A 382 -4.46 -32.53 -30.98
CA ALA A 382 -4.20 -31.94 -32.29
C ALA A 382 -5.27 -32.40 -33.31
N ASN A 383 -5.86 -31.44 -34.03
CA ASN A 383 -7.04 -31.64 -34.89
C ASN A 383 -8.27 -32.18 -34.15
N GLY A 384 -8.43 -31.81 -32.87
CA GLY A 384 -9.50 -32.30 -32.02
C GLY A 384 -10.91 -31.98 -32.52
N CYS A 385 -11.08 -31.07 -33.48
CA CYS A 385 -12.36 -30.75 -34.11
C CYS A 385 -12.62 -31.53 -35.42
N GLY A 386 -11.70 -32.39 -35.88
CA GLY A 386 -11.83 -33.16 -37.11
C GLY A 386 -11.57 -32.37 -38.40
N ASN A 387 -11.49 -33.09 -39.52
CA ASN A 387 -11.23 -32.52 -40.85
C ASN A 387 -12.46 -31.76 -41.38
N GLY A 388 -12.27 -30.57 -41.94
CA GLY A 388 -13.34 -29.73 -42.50
C GLY A 388 -14.00 -28.76 -41.51
N ASN A 389 -13.53 -28.69 -40.26
CA ASN A 389 -14.01 -27.75 -39.25
C ASN A 389 -12.99 -26.62 -39.00
N ASP A 390 -12.57 -25.92 -40.05
CA ASP A 390 -11.44 -24.98 -39.99
C ASP A 390 -11.64 -23.82 -39.02
N ALA A 391 -12.86 -23.27 -38.93
CA ALA A 391 -13.17 -22.22 -37.95
C ALA A 391 -12.98 -22.70 -36.50
N LYS A 392 -13.38 -23.94 -36.19
CA LYS A 392 -13.21 -24.53 -34.86
C LYS A 392 -11.77 -24.94 -34.59
N ASN A 393 -11.04 -25.41 -35.60
CA ASN A 393 -9.62 -25.73 -35.46
C ASN A 393 -8.77 -24.45 -35.28
N ALA A 394 -9.10 -23.34 -35.94
CA ALA A 394 -8.49 -22.03 -35.66
C ALA A 394 -8.73 -21.60 -34.21
N ALA A 395 -9.95 -21.80 -33.69
CA ALA A 395 -10.27 -21.55 -32.29
C ALA A 395 -9.52 -22.45 -31.33
N LEU A 396 -9.45 -23.75 -31.63
CA LEU A 396 -8.71 -24.73 -30.87
C LEU A 396 -7.21 -24.36 -30.80
N TRP A 397 -6.64 -23.82 -31.87
CA TRP A 397 -5.25 -23.37 -31.90
C TRP A 397 -4.95 -22.26 -30.88
N GLY A 398 -5.81 -21.25 -30.76
CA GLY A 398 -5.67 -20.21 -29.73
C GLY A 398 -5.83 -20.72 -28.30
N ILE A 399 -6.74 -21.70 -28.10
CA ILE A 399 -6.98 -22.30 -26.78
C ILE A 399 -5.82 -23.22 -26.35
N LEU A 400 -5.33 -24.08 -27.24
CA LEU A 400 -4.18 -24.96 -26.99
C LEU A 400 -2.88 -24.15 -26.83
N GLY A 401 -2.77 -23.03 -27.54
CA GLY A 401 -1.66 -22.08 -27.43
C GLY A 401 -1.69 -21.22 -26.17
N GLY A 402 -2.71 -21.33 -25.31
CA GLY A 402 -2.78 -20.61 -24.03
C GLY A 402 -2.91 -19.08 -24.14
N GLY A 403 -3.08 -18.52 -25.34
CA GLY A 403 -3.29 -17.08 -25.58
C GLY A 403 -4.75 -16.70 -25.87
N GLY A 404 -5.62 -17.70 -26.05
CA GLY A 404 -7.05 -17.51 -26.26
C GLY A 404 -7.45 -17.40 -27.74
N TRP A 405 -8.76 -17.48 -27.95
CA TRP A 405 -9.43 -17.38 -29.25
C TRP A 405 -10.39 -16.19 -29.27
N TYR A 406 -10.33 -15.41 -30.35
CA TYR A 406 -11.18 -14.24 -30.52
C TYR A 406 -11.85 -14.30 -31.89
N SER A 407 -13.19 -14.34 -31.92
CA SER A 407 -13.93 -14.08 -33.15
C SER A 407 -14.12 -12.58 -33.31
N GLY A 408 -13.84 -12.05 -34.50
CA GLY A 408 -14.02 -10.63 -34.79
C GLY A 408 -14.29 -10.37 -36.26
N SER A 409 -14.94 -9.25 -36.56
CA SER A 409 -15.15 -8.79 -37.94
C SER A 409 -14.96 -7.27 -38.09
N SER A 410 -14.55 -6.57 -37.02
CA SER A 410 -14.29 -5.13 -37.03
C SER A 410 -12.84 -4.80 -36.67
N SER A 411 -12.43 -3.55 -36.95
CA SER A 411 -11.12 -3.06 -36.47
C SER A 411 -11.05 -3.02 -34.94
N GLU A 412 -12.19 -2.78 -34.28
CA GLU A 412 -12.28 -2.72 -32.83
C GLU A 412 -12.04 -4.09 -32.18
N ASP A 413 -12.58 -5.17 -32.76
CA ASP A 413 -12.36 -6.54 -32.26
C ASP A 413 -10.86 -6.90 -32.25
N VAL A 414 -10.13 -6.47 -33.28
CA VAL A 414 -8.68 -6.67 -33.41
C VAL A 414 -7.90 -5.85 -32.38
N VAL A 415 -8.30 -4.60 -32.12
CA VAL A 415 -7.69 -3.77 -31.06
C VAL A 415 -7.93 -4.40 -29.69
N ASN A 416 -9.16 -4.84 -29.42
CA ASN A 416 -9.56 -5.45 -28.16
C ASN A 416 -8.84 -6.77 -27.91
N SER A 417 -8.72 -7.63 -28.92
CA SER A 417 -8.02 -8.92 -28.78
C SER A 417 -6.52 -8.75 -28.54
N VAL A 418 -5.86 -7.81 -29.23
CA VAL A 418 -4.43 -7.53 -29.01
C VAL A 418 -4.20 -6.96 -27.61
N ASN A 419 -5.03 -6.02 -27.15
CA ASN A 419 -4.92 -5.48 -25.80
C ASN A 419 -5.21 -6.54 -24.73
N SER A 420 -6.23 -7.38 -24.94
CA SER A 420 -6.51 -8.51 -24.04
C SER A 420 -5.32 -9.44 -23.94
N PHE A 421 -4.74 -9.84 -25.07
CA PHE A 421 -3.60 -10.74 -25.08
C PHE A 421 -2.33 -10.12 -24.48
N LEU A 422 -2.02 -8.85 -24.78
CA LEU A 422 -0.90 -8.14 -24.15
C LEU A 422 -1.06 -8.03 -22.63
N ASN A 423 -2.30 -7.88 -22.13
CA ASN A 423 -2.58 -7.89 -20.70
C ASN A 423 -2.40 -9.30 -20.10
N ASP A 424 -2.80 -10.35 -20.80
CA ASP A 424 -2.60 -11.73 -20.34
C ASP A 424 -1.11 -12.15 -20.33
N LEU A 425 -0.28 -11.53 -21.18
CA LEU A 425 1.18 -11.71 -21.16
C LEU A 425 1.84 -11.00 -19.97
N ASN A 426 1.18 -10.00 -19.34
CA ASN A 426 1.61 -9.46 -18.05
C ASN A 426 1.22 -10.44 -16.93
N LYS A 427 2.02 -11.49 -16.70
CA LYS A 427 1.83 -12.35 -15.52
C LYS A 427 1.85 -11.48 -14.26
N GLY A 428 0.77 -11.50 -13.49
CA GLY A 428 0.67 -10.78 -12.23
C GLY A 428 1.81 -11.20 -11.31
N ILE A 429 2.65 -10.24 -10.94
CA ILE A 429 3.78 -10.48 -10.05
C ILE A 429 3.23 -10.67 -8.63
N PRO A 430 3.58 -11.76 -7.92
CA PRO A 430 3.16 -11.92 -6.54
C PRO A 430 3.82 -10.84 -5.67
N SER A 431 2.99 -10.00 -5.05
CA SER A 431 3.42 -9.04 -4.05
C SER A 431 3.75 -9.72 -2.71
N VAL A 432 4.73 -9.20 -1.98
CA VAL A 432 5.12 -9.67 -0.65
C VAL A 432 4.15 -9.11 0.40
N THR A 433 3.57 -9.98 1.23
CA THR A 433 2.73 -9.53 2.36
C THR A 433 3.62 -8.97 3.46
N THR A 434 3.25 -7.83 4.03
CA THR A 434 4.06 -7.11 5.03
C THR A 434 3.20 -6.44 6.11
N GLY A 435 3.85 -5.92 7.15
CA GLY A 435 3.28 -5.19 8.29
C GLY A 435 4.17 -5.33 9.52
N SER A 436 3.76 -4.77 10.67
CA SER A 436 4.50 -4.91 11.94
C SER A 436 3.57 -5.39 13.06
N PRO A 437 3.96 -6.42 13.84
CA PRO A 437 3.13 -6.93 14.92
C PRO A 437 3.08 -5.95 16.09
N SER A 438 1.95 -5.94 16.79
CA SER A 438 1.73 -5.16 18.02
C SER A 438 1.31 -6.07 19.17
N VAL A 439 1.81 -5.78 20.36
CA VAL A 439 1.39 -6.45 21.60
C VAL A 439 0.77 -5.37 22.49
N PRO A 440 -0.57 -5.29 22.53
CA PRO A 440 -1.24 -4.21 23.23
C PRO A 440 -1.05 -4.35 24.73
N GLN A 441 -0.94 -3.21 25.40
CA GLN A 441 -0.94 -3.16 26.86
C GLN A 441 -2.34 -3.50 27.40
N ASP A 442 -2.36 -4.21 28.52
CA ASP A 442 -3.59 -4.60 29.20
C ASP A 442 -3.96 -3.58 30.28
N SER A 443 -5.06 -2.83 30.07
CA SER A 443 -5.56 -1.88 31.06
C SER A 443 -6.17 -2.56 32.30
N LEU A 444 -6.66 -3.80 32.18
CA LEU A 444 -7.21 -4.56 33.32
C LEU A 444 -6.09 -5.07 34.23
N ASN A 445 -4.98 -5.50 33.63
CA ASN A 445 -3.81 -6.01 34.34
C ASN A 445 -2.51 -5.38 33.80
N THR A 446 -2.25 -4.13 34.18
CA THR A 446 -1.07 -3.36 33.74
C THR A 446 0.27 -3.98 34.18
N SER A 447 0.24 -4.94 35.10
CA SER A 447 1.42 -5.65 35.59
C SER A 447 1.91 -6.72 34.63
N MET A 448 1.03 -7.27 33.78
CA MET A 448 1.35 -8.33 32.83
C MET A 448 1.26 -7.83 31.38
N ILE A 449 2.15 -8.36 30.54
CA ILE A 449 2.09 -8.16 29.10
C ILE A 449 1.25 -9.28 28.48
N GLN A 450 0.50 -8.97 27.44
CA GLN A 450 -0.29 -9.95 26.71
C GLN A 450 0.60 -11.00 26.03
N ASN A 451 0.16 -12.27 26.06
CA ASN A 451 0.86 -13.39 25.43
C ASN A 451 0.45 -13.59 23.95
N PHE A 452 -0.23 -12.61 23.37
CA PHE A 452 -0.73 -12.64 22.01
C PHE A 452 -0.38 -11.34 21.30
N ALA A 453 0.03 -11.47 20.04
CA ALA A 453 0.30 -10.34 19.17
C ALA A 453 -0.79 -10.24 18.10
N TYR A 454 -1.11 -9.01 17.72
CA TYR A 454 -1.99 -8.70 16.60
C TYR A 454 -1.12 -8.16 15.47
N TYR A 455 -1.21 -8.82 14.32
CA TYR A 455 -0.35 -8.58 13.17
C TYR A 455 -1.16 -7.99 12.01
N PRO A 456 -1.16 -6.66 11.87
CA PRO A 456 -1.52 -5.96 10.64
C PRO A 456 -0.81 -6.55 9.43
N GLN A 457 -1.54 -6.97 8.40
CA GLN A 457 -0.96 -7.50 7.17
C GLN A 457 -1.62 -6.84 5.97
N PHE A 458 -0.84 -6.49 4.94
CA PHE A 458 -1.38 -6.03 3.66
C PHE A 458 -0.45 -6.39 2.51
N LYS A 459 -1.03 -6.39 1.31
CA LYS A 459 -0.31 -6.66 0.06
C LYS A 459 -0.18 -5.35 -0.72
N PRO A 460 0.99 -4.68 -0.69
CA PRO A 460 1.21 -3.48 -1.48
C PRO A 460 1.17 -3.82 -2.97
N THR A 461 0.47 -3.02 -3.76
CA THR A 461 0.42 -3.21 -5.23
C THR A 461 0.84 -1.92 -5.93
N PRO A 462 2.10 -1.46 -5.74
CA PRO A 462 2.55 -0.19 -6.27
C PRO A 462 2.53 -0.10 -7.80
N GLU A 463 2.63 -1.25 -8.48
CA GLU A 463 2.57 -1.38 -9.93
C GLU A 463 1.15 -1.27 -10.51
N LYS A 464 0.12 -1.22 -9.65
CA LYS A 464 -1.29 -1.15 -10.09
C LYS A 464 -1.79 0.28 -10.09
N SER A 465 -2.77 0.55 -10.95
CA SER A 465 -3.47 1.83 -11.02
C SER A 465 -4.43 2.09 -9.85
N TYR A 466 -4.63 1.12 -8.97
CA TYR A 466 -5.56 1.20 -7.85
C TYR A 466 -5.02 2.10 -6.73
N GLN A 467 -5.91 2.83 -6.06
CA GLN A 467 -5.61 3.75 -4.95
C GLN A 467 -5.78 3.11 -3.56
N LEU A 468 -6.10 1.82 -3.51
CA LEU A 468 -6.33 1.08 -2.27
C LEU A 468 -5.58 -0.25 -2.29
N TRP A 469 -4.92 -0.56 -1.19
CA TRP A 469 -4.33 -1.87 -0.95
C TRP A 469 -5.21 -2.70 -0.02
N ALA A 470 -5.33 -3.99 -0.32
CA ALA A 470 -6.07 -4.93 0.52
C ALA A 470 -5.25 -5.32 1.75
N GLY A 471 -5.89 -5.29 2.91
CA GLY A 471 -5.31 -5.64 4.20
C GLY A 471 -6.04 -6.77 4.93
N ASN A 472 -5.53 -7.07 6.11
CA ASN A 472 -6.09 -7.98 7.10
C ASN A 472 -5.48 -7.69 8.49
N LEU A 473 -6.13 -8.17 9.54
CA LEU A 473 -5.55 -8.25 10.88
C LEU A 473 -5.62 -9.70 11.35
N LYS A 474 -4.47 -10.25 11.78
CA LYS A 474 -4.34 -11.62 12.26
C LYS A 474 -3.90 -11.67 13.72
N LYS A 475 -4.20 -12.75 14.42
CA LYS A 475 -3.80 -12.96 15.82
C LYS A 475 -2.85 -14.15 15.94
N TYR A 476 -1.73 -13.96 16.65
CA TYR A 476 -0.71 -14.98 16.88
C TYR A 476 -0.36 -15.13 18.35
N ALA A 477 0.12 -16.31 18.75
CA ALA A 477 0.67 -16.52 20.09
C ALA A 477 2.14 -16.11 20.13
N ILE A 478 2.60 -15.60 21.28
CA ILE A 478 4.01 -15.31 21.54
C ILE A 478 4.53 -16.46 22.41
N ILE A 479 5.47 -17.24 21.88
CA ILE A 479 6.04 -18.40 22.57
C ILE A 479 7.56 -18.35 22.37
N ASP A 480 8.31 -18.28 23.46
CA ASP A 480 9.78 -18.13 23.48
C ASP A 480 10.26 -16.88 22.73
N GLY A 481 9.53 -15.77 22.88
CA GLY A 481 9.82 -14.51 22.20
C GLY A 481 9.48 -14.45 20.69
N VAL A 482 8.93 -15.53 20.12
CA VAL A 482 8.66 -15.64 18.67
C VAL A 482 7.15 -15.79 18.40
N LEU A 483 6.67 -15.24 17.28
CA LEU A 483 5.29 -15.39 16.83
C LEU A 483 5.04 -16.79 16.27
N LYS A 484 4.05 -17.48 16.83
CA LYS A 484 3.63 -18.82 16.40
C LYS A 484 2.15 -18.85 16.02
N ASP A 485 1.85 -19.65 15.00
CA ASP A 485 0.50 -19.90 14.48
C ASP A 485 -0.30 -20.85 15.41
N LYS A 486 -1.55 -21.16 15.05
CA LYS A 486 -2.42 -22.03 15.87
C LYS A 486 -1.86 -23.45 16.06
N ASN A 487 -1.00 -23.89 15.14
CA ASN A 487 -0.32 -25.18 15.17
C ASN A 487 1.08 -25.11 15.81
N LYS A 488 1.44 -23.95 16.38
CA LYS A 488 2.75 -23.64 16.99
C LYS A 488 3.93 -23.59 16.00
N ASN A 489 3.67 -23.39 14.71
CA ASN A 489 4.71 -23.15 13.72
C ASN A 489 5.13 -21.69 13.71
N THR A 490 6.41 -21.42 13.42
CA THR A 490 6.89 -20.04 13.19
C THR A 490 6.32 -19.50 11.89
N ILE A 491 5.98 -18.21 11.89
CA ILE A 491 5.31 -17.58 10.74
C ILE A 491 6.27 -16.83 9.80
N LEU A 492 7.52 -16.62 10.21
CA LEU A 492 8.54 -15.92 9.43
C LEU A 492 9.63 -16.87 8.94
N ASP A 493 10.10 -16.68 7.71
CA ASP A 493 11.31 -17.30 7.17
C ASP A 493 12.57 -16.55 7.61
N THR A 494 13.75 -17.11 7.31
CA THR A 494 15.06 -16.54 7.69
C THR A 494 15.32 -15.17 7.07
N ASP A 495 14.64 -14.85 5.96
CA ASP A 495 14.69 -13.54 5.30
C ASP A 495 13.61 -12.56 5.79
N GLY A 496 12.79 -12.96 6.78
CA GLY A 496 11.70 -12.17 7.33
C GLY A 496 10.39 -12.24 6.54
N SER A 497 10.30 -13.02 5.46
CA SER A 497 9.05 -13.22 4.73
C SER A 497 8.01 -14.01 5.52
N ILE A 498 6.73 -13.72 5.30
CA ILE A 498 5.63 -14.42 5.96
C ILE A 498 5.33 -15.72 5.20
N LYS A 499 5.46 -16.86 5.89
CA LYS A 499 5.07 -18.19 5.38
C LYS A 499 3.57 -18.39 5.38
N ASP A 500 3.08 -19.33 4.58
CA ASP A 500 1.73 -19.85 4.73
C ASP A 500 1.52 -20.37 6.17
N ASN A 501 0.52 -19.83 6.85
CA ASN A 501 0.25 -20.12 8.25
C ASN A 501 -1.25 -19.98 8.57
N TYR A 502 -1.69 -20.67 9.61
CA TYR A 502 -3.05 -20.54 10.13
C TYR A 502 -3.03 -19.77 11.44
N ASP A 503 -3.41 -18.50 11.40
CA ASP A 503 -3.50 -17.66 12.59
C ASP A 503 -4.60 -18.15 13.56
N LEU A 504 -4.65 -17.59 14.76
CA LEU A 504 -5.60 -18.01 15.79
C LEU A 504 -7.06 -17.72 15.43
N TRP A 505 -7.32 -16.86 14.44
CA TRP A 505 -8.65 -16.60 13.90
C TRP A 505 -8.91 -17.30 12.56
N ALA A 506 -8.02 -18.19 12.10
CA ALA A 506 -8.18 -18.88 10.84
C ALA A 506 -9.42 -19.78 10.85
N ALA A 507 -10.27 -19.63 9.83
CA ALA A 507 -11.42 -20.49 9.61
C ALA A 507 -11.02 -21.97 9.40
N SER A 508 -11.98 -22.88 9.59
CA SER A 508 -11.77 -24.30 9.34
C SER A 508 -11.80 -24.60 7.84
N VAL A 509 -10.97 -25.56 7.41
CA VAL A 509 -11.01 -26.12 6.06
C VAL A 509 -12.10 -27.19 6.01
N VAL A 510 -12.94 -27.14 4.97
CA VAL A 510 -14.00 -28.12 4.69
C VAL A 510 -13.53 -28.96 3.51
N GLU A 511 -13.50 -30.28 3.66
CA GLU A 511 -12.88 -31.17 2.66
C GLU A 511 -13.54 -31.07 1.28
N ALA A 512 -14.86 -30.82 1.22
CA ALA A 512 -15.58 -30.64 -0.03
C ALA A 512 -15.11 -29.41 -0.84
N ASP A 513 -14.70 -28.34 -0.15
CA ASP A 513 -14.36 -27.04 -0.75
C ASP A 513 -12.85 -26.75 -0.70
N LYS A 514 -12.05 -27.69 -0.23
CA LYS A 514 -10.61 -27.53 0.05
C LYS A 514 -9.82 -26.86 -1.07
N ASN A 515 -10.13 -27.24 -2.32
CA ASN A 515 -9.43 -26.77 -3.52
C ASN A 515 -10.03 -25.49 -4.15
N ALA A 516 -11.08 -24.92 -3.56
CA ALA A 516 -11.70 -23.69 -4.04
C ALA A 516 -10.80 -22.45 -3.84
N ASP A 517 -11.26 -21.29 -4.32
CA ASP A 517 -10.50 -20.05 -4.28
C ASP A 517 -10.39 -19.42 -2.87
N GLU A 518 -9.65 -18.33 -2.75
CA GLU A 518 -9.41 -17.63 -1.47
C GLU A 518 -10.63 -16.87 -0.92
N PHE A 519 -11.74 -16.81 -1.66
CA PHE A 519 -12.98 -16.15 -1.26
C PHE A 519 -14.07 -17.15 -0.85
N THR A 520 -13.88 -18.42 -1.20
CA THR A 520 -14.78 -19.52 -0.87
C THR A 520 -14.53 -20.02 0.56
N ALA A 521 -15.50 -19.79 1.45
CA ALA A 521 -15.45 -20.30 2.81
C ALA A 521 -15.30 -21.83 2.81
N GLY A 522 -14.38 -22.35 3.62
CA GLY A 522 -14.06 -23.79 3.68
C GLY A 522 -12.86 -24.19 2.81
N SER A 523 -12.39 -23.35 1.88
CA SER A 523 -11.18 -23.66 1.11
C SER A 523 -9.90 -23.51 1.95
N THR A 524 -8.83 -24.19 1.54
CA THR A 524 -7.50 -24.01 2.15
C THR A 524 -6.99 -22.57 1.99
N LYS A 525 -7.21 -21.96 0.82
CA LYS A 525 -6.76 -20.58 0.54
C LYS A 525 -7.49 -19.56 1.40
N PHE A 526 -8.79 -19.75 1.64
CA PHE A 526 -9.59 -18.91 2.53
C PHE A 526 -9.08 -19.03 3.98
N ALA A 527 -8.86 -20.25 4.45
CA ALA A 527 -8.34 -20.50 5.81
C ALA A 527 -6.92 -19.93 6.03
N LEU A 528 -6.03 -20.01 5.03
CA LEU A 528 -4.70 -19.38 5.06
C LEU A 528 -4.78 -17.85 5.06
N ARG A 529 -5.78 -17.27 4.38
CA ARG A 529 -6.01 -15.83 4.44
C ARG A 529 -6.44 -15.39 5.84
N GLY A 530 -7.24 -16.19 6.54
CA GLY A 530 -7.47 -16.10 7.99
C GLY A 530 -7.91 -14.72 8.50
N GLY A 531 -7.61 -14.43 9.76
CA GLY A 531 -7.81 -13.12 10.38
C GLY A 531 -9.24 -12.58 10.36
N VAL A 532 -9.37 -11.27 10.49
CA VAL A 532 -10.66 -10.56 10.41
C VAL A 532 -11.32 -10.77 9.04
N PHE A 533 -10.53 -10.85 7.97
CA PHE A 533 -11.05 -11.10 6.61
C PHE A 533 -11.95 -12.35 6.55
N SER A 534 -11.49 -13.47 7.12
CA SER A 534 -12.23 -14.73 7.08
C SER A 534 -13.48 -14.72 7.96
N ASN A 535 -13.47 -13.91 9.02
CA ASN A 535 -14.56 -13.80 10.00
C ASN A 535 -15.56 -12.69 9.67
N LEU A 536 -15.31 -11.90 8.61
CA LEU A 536 -16.21 -10.83 8.21
C LEU A 536 -17.58 -11.38 7.78
N LYS A 537 -18.67 -10.90 8.37
CA LYS A 537 -20.01 -11.31 7.98
C LYS A 537 -20.51 -10.38 6.87
N LEU A 538 -21.23 -10.88 5.86
CA LEU A 538 -21.61 -10.08 4.69
C LEU A 538 -23.12 -10.12 4.43
N GLY A 539 -23.69 -8.99 4.01
CA GLY A 539 -25.10 -8.81 3.67
C GLY A 539 -26.05 -9.05 4.85
N LEU A 540 -27.25 -9.54 4.57
CA LEU A 540 -28.29 -9.78 5.59
C LEU A 540 -28.31 -11.21 6.13
N ASN A 541 -28.69 -11.36 7.40
CA ASN A 541 -29.05 -12.66 7.96
C ASN A 541 -30.42 -13.14 7.44
N ALA A 542 -30.87 -14.32 7.89
CA ALA A 542 -32.16 -14.90 7.51
C ALA A 542 -33.38 -14.04 7.90
N SER A 543 -33.21 -13.12 8.86
CA SER A 543 -34.25 -12.18 9.30
C SER A 543 -34.22 -10.84 8.55
N GLY A 544 -33.40 -10.71 7.51
CA GLY A 544 -33.29 -9.47 6.72
C GLY A 544 -32.51 -8.35 7.40
N VAL A 545 -31.75 -8.64 8.46
CA VAL A 545 -30.94 -7.65 9.19
C VAL A 545 -29.49 -7.72 8.73
N ALA A 546 -28.88 -6.57 8.45
CA ALA A 546 -27.46 -6.48 8.11
C ALA A 546 -26.59 -7.13 9.18
N GLN A 547 -25.72 -8.06 8.75
CA GLN A 547 -24.85 -8.81 9.66
C GLN A 547 -23.68 -7.97 10.17
N ARG A 548 -23.20 -7.00 9.38
CA ARG A 548 -22.24 -5.99 9.82
C ARG A 548 -22.97 -4.82 10.47
N ILE A 549 -22.40 -4.31 11.56
CA ILE A 549 -22.84 -3.07 12.18
C ILE A 549 -21.90 -1.97 11.70
N VAL A 550 -22.34 -1.21 10.68
CA VAL A 550 -21.60 -0.05 10.17
C VAL A 550 -22.24 1.21 10.74
N LEU A 551 -21.47 1.98 11.50
CA LEU A 551 -21.89 3.21 12.16
C LEU A 551 -21.26 4.41 11.48
N THR A 552 -22.01 5.50 11.35
CA THR A 552 -21.49 6.76 10.82
C THR A 552 -22.08 7.94 11.56
N ASN A 553 -21.31 9.03 11.65
CA ASN A 553 -21.77 10.29 12.22
C ASN A 553 -22.40 11.22 11.18
N ARG A 554 -22.60 10.73 9.94
CA ARG A 554 -23.37 11.41 8.90
C ARG A 554 -24.86 11.19 9.09
N ILE A 555 -25.60 12.24 9.40
CA ILE A 555 -27.07 12.22 9.53
C ILE A 555 -27.71 13.31 8.68
N ALA A 556 -29.03 13.23 8.47
CA ALA A 556 -29.79 14.36 7.98
C ALA A 556 -29.83 15.45 9.08
N THR A 557 -29.28 16.62 8.78
CA THR A 557 -29.14 17.72 9.75
C THR A 557 -30.26 18.75 9.62
N THR A 558 -30.75 18.99 8.41
CA THR A 558 -31.85 19.93 8.11
C THR A 558 -32.65 19.46 6.90
N GLY A 559 -33.85 20.03 6.70
CA GLY A 559 -34.73 19.68 5.58
C GLY A 559 -35.45 18.34 5.75
N SER A 560 -36.30 17.98 4.79
CA SER A 560 -36.98 16.67 4.73
C SER A 560 -37.16 16.22 3.27
N GLY A 561 -37.32 14.92 3.06
CA GLY A 561 -37.44 14.35 1.71
C GLY A 561 -36.27 14.79 0.80
N SER A 562 -36.58 15.21 -0.43
CA SER A 562 -35.59 15.64 -1.42
C SER A 562 -34.80 16.90 -1.07
N SER A 563 -35.20 17.62 -0.02
CA SER A 563 -34.49 18.80 0.48
C SER A 563 -33.53 18.50 1.64
N ALA A 564 -33.49 17.25 2.12
CA ALA A 564 -32.66 16.85 3.25
C ALA A 564 -31.17 17.14 2.97
N GLN A 565 -30.52 17.80 3.93
CA GLN A 565 -29.08 18.04 3.92
C GLN A 565 -28.41 17.11 4.91
N PHE A 566 -27.24 16.58 4.53
CA PHE A 566 -26.51 15.60 5.34
C PHE A 566 -25.18 16.19 5.80
N GLY A 567 -24.78 15.88 7.03
CA GLY A 567 -23.54 16.38 7.60
C GLY A 567 -23.18 15.75 8.94
N ASN A 568 -22.16 16.32 9.59
CA ASN A 568 -21.65 15.85 10.88
C ASN A 568 -22.66 16.01 12.02
N SER A 569 -22.70 15.00 12.88
CA SER A 569 -23.40 14.99 14.17
C SER A 569 -22.59 14.21 15.20
N THR A 570 -22.97 14.27 16.48
CA THR A 570 -22.49 13.34 17.51
C THR A 570 -23.41 12.14 17.70
N THR A 571 -24.57 12.12 17.02
CA THR A 571 -25.42 10.93 16.96
C THR A 571 -24.87 9.97 15.91
N LEU A 572 -24.56 8.74 16.31
CA LEU A 572 -24.20 7.68 15.38
C LEU A 572 -25.46 7.03 14.82
N ARG A 573 -25.53 6.93 13.49
CA ARG A 573 -26.56 6.12 12.81
C ARG A 573 -25.98 4.79 12.38
N LYS A 574 -26.79 3.74 12.45
CA LYS A 574 -26.48 2.44 11.84
C LYS A 574 -26.94 2.45 10.39
N VAL A 575 -26.01 2.16 9.48
CA VAL A 575 -26.32 1.98 8.05
C VAL A 575 -27.16 0.72 7.88
N ALA A 576 -28.21 0.81 7.06
CA ALA A 576 -29.06 -0.33 6.72
C ALA A 576 -29.37 -0.36 5.23
N LEU A 577 -29.71 -1.55 4.71
CA LEU A 577 -30.16 -1.70 3.31
C LEU A 577 -31.42 -0.85 3.03
N THR A 578 -32.26 -0.65 4.04
CA THR A 578 -33.46 0.20 3.97
C THR A 578 -33.15 1.66 3.66
N ASP A 579 -31.91 2.13 3.87
CA ASP A 579 -31.49 3.51 3.56
C ASP A 579 -31.65 3.84 2.06
N LEU A 580 -31.67 2.82 1.18
CA LEU A 580 -31.92 3.00 -0.26
C LEU A 580 -33.38 3.36 -0.58
N THR A 581 -34.30 3.06 0.33
CA THR A 581 -35.76 3.25 0.16
C THR A 581 -36.38 4.16 1.21
N ASP A 582 -35.66 4.45 2.29
CA ASP A 582 -36.11 5.26 3.42
C ASP A 582 -36.56 6.66 3.01
N SER A 583 -37.58 7.22 3.67
CA SER A 583 -38.16 8.52 3.29
C SER A 583 -37.20 9.71 3.42
N THR A 584 -36.15 9.58 4.23
CA THR A 584 -35.14 10.63 4.45
C THR A 584 -33.83 10.23 3.80
N TYR A 585 -33.30 9.05 4.13
CA TYR A 585 -31.95 8.65 3.74
C TYR A 585 -31.82 8.30 2.26
N LYS A 586 -32.89 7.94 1.55
CA LYS A 586 -32.81 7.66 0.10
C LYS A 586 -32.30 8.85 -0.72
N TYR A 587 -32.36 10.07 -0.18
CA TYR A 587 -31.88 11.28 -0.85
C TYR A 587 -30.37 11.52 -0.69
N ASP A 588 -29.69 10.73 0.13
CA ASP A 588 -28.21 10.61 0.15
C ASP A 588 -27.73 9.53 -0.85
N ASN A 589 -28.45 9.37 -1.99
CA ASN A 589 -28.45 8.13 -2.79
C ASN A 589 -27.06 7.66 -3.21
N ALA A 590 -26.24 8.55 -3.77
CA ALA A 590 -24.91 8.23 -4.27
C ALA A 590 -24.02 7.73 -3.13
N ASN A 591 -24.18 8.27 -1.93
CA ASN A 591 -23.41 7.92 -0.74
C ASN A 591 -23.86 6.61 -0.10
N ASN A 592 -25.17 6.34 -0.06
CA ASN A 592 -25.70 5.07 0.44
C ASN A 592 -25.24 3.87 -0.39
N SER A 593 -25.05 4.04 -1.71
CA SER A 593 -24.44 3.03 -2.58
C SER A 593 -23.06 2.59 -2.08
N TYR A 594 -22.21 3.53 -1.66
CA TYR A 594 -20.88 3.20 -1.13
C TYR A 594 -20.96 2.49 0.23
N PHE A 595 -21.92 2.88 1.08
CA PHE A 595 -22.15 2.16 2.34
C PHE A 595 -22.61 0.71 2.11
N MET A 596 -23.34 0.41 1.03
CA MET A 596 -23.70 -0.98 0.68
C MET A 596 -22.45 -1.82 0.40
N GLY A 597 -21.40 -1.21 -0.17
CA GLY A 597 -20.08 -1.83 -0.30
C GLY A 597 -19.53 -2.29 1.06
N LEU A 598 -19.61 -1.43 2.07
CA LEU A 598 -19.21 -1.79 3.44
C LEU A 598 -20.13 -2.84 4.08
N LEU A 599 -21.39 -2.97 3.69
CA LEU A 599 -22.24 -4.08 4.16
C LEU A 599 -21.89 -5.43 3.49
N GLY A 600 -21.00 -5.44 2.50
CA GLY A 600 -20.50 -6.63 1.82
C GLY A 600 -21.12 -6.89 0.43
N TYR A 601 -21.84 -5.91 -0.12
CA TYR A 601 -22.43 -6.01 -1.44
C TYR A 601 -21.49 -5.50 -2.52
N ASN A 602 -21.45 -6.21 -3.65
CA ASN A 602 -20.80 -5.68 -4.85
C ASN A 602 -21.72 -4.66 -5.52
N VAL A 603 -21.24 -3.42 -5.70
CA VAL A 603 -22.04 -2.29 -6.19
C VAL A 603 -21.48 -1.83 -7.54
N ASN A 604 -22.16 -2.22 -8.62
CA ASN A 604 -21.70 -1.97 -9.99
C ASN A 604 -22.22 -0.64 -10.58
N ASP A 605 -23.37 -0.15 -10.11
CA ASP A 605 -23.91 1.17 -10.48
C ASP A 605 -24.24 1.96 -9.21
N VAL A 606 -23.33 2.86 -8.85
CA VAL A 606 -23.50 3.74 -7.68
C VAL A 606 -24.60 4.80 -7.89
N SER A 607 -25.00 5.05 -9.14
CA SER A 607 -25.98 6.08 -9.51
C SER A 607 -27.43 5.56 -9.42
N ASN A 608 -27.66 4.25 -9.61
CA ASN A 608 -28.99 3.63 -9.52
C ASN A 608 -28.99 2.33 -8.67
N PRO A 609 -28.71 2.43 -7.36
CA PRO A 609 -28.59 1.26 -6.48
C PRO A 609 -29.91 0.47 -6.29
N THR A 610 -31.08 1.08 -6.57
CA THR A 610 -32.38 0.40 -6.44
C THR A 610 -32.66 -0.58 -7.58
N THR A 611 -31.93 -0.47 -8.69
CA THR A 611 -32.04 -1.36 -9.85
C THR A 611 -30.91 -2.39 -9.94
N THR A 612 -29.89 -2.27 -9.07
CA THR A 612 -28.76 -3.20 -9.05
C THR A 612 -29.08 -4.47 -8.26
N THR A 613 -28.79 -5.64 -8.85
CA THR A 613 -28.78 -6.92 -8.13
C THR A 613 -27.60 -6.92 -7.17
N PHE A 614 -27.87 -6.85 -5.85
CA PHE A 614 -26.84 -6.88 -4.83
C PHE A 614 -26.39 -8.32 -4.52
N ASN A 615 -25.30 -8.77 -5.14
CA ASN A 615 -24.66 -10.03 -4.75
C ASN A 615 -23.69 -9.81 -3.58
N LYS A 616 -23.71 -10.73 -2.61
CA LYS A 616 -22.82 -10.71 -1.43
C LYS A 616 -21.43 -11.19 -1.81
N GLU A 617 -20.63 -10.34 -2.43
CA GLU A 617 -19.31 -10.73 -2.96
C GLU A 617 -18.18 -9.79 -2.52
N LEU A 618 -18.46 -8.69 -1.83
CA LEU A 618 -17.44 -7.73 -1.42
C LEU A 618 -16.90 -8.01 -0.01
N ARG A 619 -15.99 -8.98 0.08
CA ARG A 619 -15.21 -9.26 1.30
C ARG A 619 -13.88 -8.51 1.23
N GLN A 620 -13.72 -7.43 1.99
CA GLN A 620 -12.50 -6.63 1.96
C GLN A 620 -12.26 -5.91 3.28
N ILE A 621 -10.98 -5.71 3.59
CA ILE A 621 -10.49 -4.81 4.63
C ILE A 621 -9.39 -3.98 3.95
N GLY A 622 -9.36 -2.66 4.19
CA GLY A 622 -8.26 -1.81 3.74
C GLY A 622 -6.94 -2.17 4.40
N ALA A 623 -5.83 -1.67 3.87
CA ALA A 623 -4.53 -1.87 4.47
C ALA A 623 -4.46 -1.29 5.90
N VAL A 624 -3.93 -2.09 6.83
CA VAL A 624 -3.64 -1.67 8.20
C VAL A 624 -2.17 -1.26 8.24
N MET A 625 -1.85 -0.09 7.67
CA MET A 625 -0.46 0.33 7.46
C MET A 625 0.16 0.95 8.72
N HIS A 626 -0.56 1.87 9.36
CA HIS A 626 -0.01 2.69 10.45
C HIS A 626 -0.80 2.59 11.75
N SER A 627 -1.96 1.93 11.70
CA SER A 627 -2.75 1.70 12.89
C SER A 627 -2.01 0.72 13.81
N THR A 628 -1.95 1.04 15.10
CA THR A 628 -1.45 0.14 16.14
C THR A 628 -2.67 -0.46 16.86
N PRO A 629 -3.02 -1.74 16.62
CA PRO A 629 -4.16 -2.39 17.25
C PRO A 629 -4.18 -2.21 18.78
N LEU A 630 -5.35 -1.82 19.30
CA LEU A 630 -5.55 -1.48 20.71
C LEU A 630 -6.45 -2.51 21.40
N LEU A 631 -6.01 -3.05 22.54
CA LEU A 631 -6.83 -3.92 23.38
C LEU A 631 -7.81 -3.10 24.22
N LEU A 632 -9.09 -3.46 24.14
CA LEU A 632 -10.16 -2.94 24.98
C LEU A 632 -10.72 -4.10 25.80
N THR A 633 -10.76 -3.97 27.12
CA THR A 633 -11.31 -5.01 28.00
C THR A 633 -12.51 -4.43 28.72
N ASN A 634 -13.73 -4.88 28.40
CA ASN A 634 -14.93 -4.34 29.03
C ASN A 634 -15.27 -5.03 30.36
N LYS A 635 -14.82 -6.27 30.53
CA LYS A 635 -15.06 -7.07 31.73
C LYS A 635 -13.95 -8.10 31.92
N GLY A 636 -13.63 -8.39 33.17
CA GLY A 636 -12.74 -9.49 33.53
C GLY A 636 -12.53 -9.57 35.04
N LYS A 637 -11.90 -10.63 35.50
CA LYS A 637 -11.58 -10.81 36.92
C LYS A 637 -10.11 -11.11 37.07
N ILE A 638 -9.43 -10.37 37.95
CA ILE A 638 -8.05 -10.64 38.33
C ILE A 638 -8.03 -11.79 39.33
N ALA A 639 -7.16 -12.76 39.10
CA ALA A 639 -6.91 -13.88 39.99
C ALA A 639 -5.43 -13.91 40.39
N TYR A 640 -5.11 -14.53 41.53
CA TYR A 640 -3.74 -14.73 41.99
C TYR A 640 -3.53 -16.21 42.27
N ASP A 641 -2.54 -16.79 41.59
CA ASP A 641 -2.12 -18.16 41.84
C ASP A 641 -1.02 -18.17 42.91
N LYS A 642 -1.35 -18.70 44.09
CA LYS A 642 -0.45 -18.79 45.25
C LYS A 642 0.75 -19.72 45.00
N THR A 643 0.62 -20.69 44.09
CA THR A 643 1.64 -21.70 43.81
C THR A 643 2.71 -21.11 42.88
N THR A 644 2.28 -20.49 41.78
CA THR A 644 3.18 -19.85 40.82
C THR A 644 3.58 -18.43 41.23
N LYS A 645 2.89 -17.87 42.24
CA LYS A 645 3.03 -16.47 42.69
C LYS A 645 2.78 -15.46 41.58
N MET A 646 1.92 -15.79 40.62
CA MET A 646 1.60 -14.96 39.47
C MET A 646 0.17 -14.41 39.53
N ILE A 647 -0.01 -13.21 39.00
CA ILE A 647 -1.33 -12.62 38.74
C ILE A 647 -1.85 -13.25 37.44
N SER A 648 -3.13 -13.58 37.35
CA SER A 648 -3.79 -14.07 36.14
C SER A 648 -5.14 -13.36 35.95
N SER A 649 -5.85 -13.65 34.86
CA SER A 649 -7.18 -13.11 34.63
C SER A 649 -8.12 -14.14 34.02
N GLU A 650 -9.40 -14.08 34.38
CA GLU A 650 -10.45 -15.00 33.92
C GLU A 650 -11.71 -14.25 33.49
N GLY A 651 -12.53 -14.92 32.64
CA GLY A 651 -13.82 -14.39 32.18
C GLY A 651 -13.71 -13.03 31.46
N ARG A 652 -12.66 -12.84 30.66
CA ARG A 652 -12.41 -11.59 29.96
C ARG A 652 -13.35 -11.39 28.78
N GLU A 653 -13.76 -10.15 28.58
CA GLU A 653 -14.44 -9.63 27.40
C GLU A 653 -13.50 -8.65 26.70
N ASP A 654 -12.67 -9.20 25.81
CA ASP A 654 -11.60 -8.48 25.13
C ASP A 654 -11.95 -8.19 23.67
N TYR A 655 -11.63 -6.98 23.22
CA TYR A 655 -11.85 -6.48 21.88
C TYR A 655 -10.58 -5.80 21.35
N ILE A 656 -10.44 -5.74 20.03
CA ILE A 656 -9.34 -5.08 19.35
C ILE A 656 -9.87 -3.99 18.45
N LEU A 657 -9.40 -2.78 18.67
CA LEU A 657 -9.70 -1.60 17.86
C LEU A 657 -8.53 -1.32 16.91
N PHE A 658 -8.81 -1.16 15.62
CA PHE A 658 -7.81 -0.81 14.61
C PHE A 658 -8.46 -0.08 13.43
N GLY A 659 -7.69 0.79 12.80
CA GLY A 659 -8.11 1.58 11.64
C GLY A 659 -7.47 1.11 10.33
N THR A 660 -8.06 1.51 9.21
CA THR A 660 -7.62 1.11 7.86
C THR A 660 -7.53 2.29 6.89
N SER A 661 -6.70 2.13 5.86
CA SER A 661 -6.58 3.09 4.75
C SER A 661 -7.90 3.31 3.99
N GLN A 662 -8.82 2.34 4.07
CA GLN A 662 -10.17 2.45 3.51
C GLN A 662 -11.00 3.56 4.19
N GLY A 663 -10.64 4.02 5.38
CA GLY A 663 -11.40 5.03 6.12
C GLY A 663 -12.35 4.43 7.16
N VAL A 664 -12.06 3.22 7.60
CA VAL A 664 -12.93 2.45 8.50
C VAL A 664 -12.17 2.12 9.77
N LEU A 665 -12.76 2.44 10.92
CA LEU A 665 -12.32 2.01 12.24
C LEU A 665 -13.09 0.74 12.63
N HIS A 666 -12.38 -0.34 12.89
CA HIS A 666 -12.96 -1.64 13.22
C HIS A 666 -12.80 -1.94 14.71
N VAL A 667 -13.82 -2.57 15.30
CA VAL A 667 -13.74 -3.22 16.61
C VAL A 667 -14.10 -4.69 16.44
N VAL A 668 -13.17 -5.58 16.79
CA VAL A 668 -13.33 -7.05 16.63
C VAL A 668 -13.16 -7.75 17.97
N ARG A 669 -13.79 -8.90 18.18
CA ARG A 669 -13.57 -9.71 19.39
C ARG A 669 -12.17 -10.33 19.38
N ALA A 670 -11.45 -10.22 20.49
CA ALA A 670 -10.11 -10.80 20.62
C ALA A 670 -10.14 -12.34 20.68
N GLY A 671 -11.22 -12.90 21.21
CA GLY A 671 -11.38 -14.34 21.50
C GLY A 671 -10.70 -14.75 22.81
N LYS A 672 -11.09 -15.93 23.32
CA LYS A 672 -10.74 -16.42 24.67
C LYS A 672 -9.61 -17.47 24.67
N HIS A 673 -8.71 -17.35 23.70
CA HIS A 673 -7.48 -18.14 23.65
C HIS A 673 -6.65 -17.94 24.93
N LYS A 674 -6.14 -19.03 25.50
CA LYS A 674 -5.21 -19.01 26.65
C LYS A 674 -3.89 -19.66 26.28
N LEU A 675 -2.80 -19.06 26.76
CA LEU A 675 -1.46 -19.66 26.69
C LEU A 675 -1.05 -20.15 28.08
N THR A 676 -0.78 -21.45 28.21
CA THR A 676 -0.33 -22.06 29.47
C THR A 676 0.81 -23.02 29.18
N ASN A 677 2.01 -22.75 29.71
CA ASN A 677 3.23 -23.52 29.47
C ASN A 677 3.47 -23.82 27.98
N GLY A 678 3.34 -22.80 27.11
CA GLY A 678 3.51 -22.95 25.66
C GLY A 678 2.37 -23.68 24.92
N ASN A 679 1.29 -24.06 25.60
CA ASN A 679 0.10 -24.65 24.98
C ASN A 679 -0.99 -23.60 24.77
N ILE A 680 -1.51 -23.57 23.54
CA ILE A 680 -2.63 -22.72 23.13
C ILE A 680 -3.92 -23.54 23.34
N THR A 681 -4.86 -23.01 24.10
CA THR A 681 -6.18 -23.62 24.32
C THR A 681 -7.28 -22.63 23.99
N ASP A 682 -8.33 -23.09 23.31
CA ASP A 682 -9.56 -22.33 23.06
C ASP A 682 -10.63 -22.75 24.09
N SER A 683 -11.41 -21.78 24.55
CA SER A 683 -12.56 -22.00 25.44
C SER A 683 -13.91 -21.90 24.73
N GLY A 684 -13.93 -21.99 23.39
CA GLY A 684 -15.12 -21.99 22.55
C GLY A 684 -15.47 -20.63 21.94
N ASP A 685 -14.56 -19.66 22.00
CA ASP A 685 -14.69 -18.33 21.37
C ASP A 685 -13.36 -17.95 20.74
N ALA A 686 -13.18 -18.34 19.47
CA ALA A 686 -11.95 -18.09 18.74
C ALA A 686 -11.66 -16.59 18.56
N GLY A 687 -12.68 -15.72 18.55
CA GLY A 687 -12.55 -14.30 18.22
C GLY A 687 -12.46 -14.03 16.72
N GLY A 688 -11.98 -12.84 16.34
CA GLY A 688 -11.85 -12.39 14.95
C GLY A 688 -13.14 -11.82 14.34
N ASP A 689 -14.29 -12.10 14.94
CA ASP A 689 -15.59 -11.52 14.58
C ASP A 689 -15.61 -10.00 14.77
N GLU A 690 -16.01 -9.26 13.73
CA GLU A 690 -16.31 -7.82 13.81
C GLU A 690 -17.56 -7.56 14.65
N VAL A 691 -17.43 -6.68 15.64
CA VAL A 691 -18.53 -6.23 16.52
C VAL A 691 -19.26 -5.06 15.87
N PHE A 692 -18.51 -4.03 15.50
CA PHE A 692 -18.99 -2.90 14.71
C PHE A 692 -17.82 -2.21 13.99
N THR A 693 -18.15 -1.35 13.04
CA THR A 693 -17.23 -0.40 12.45
C THR A 693 -17.77 1.03 12.55
N PHE A 694 -16.86 1.99 12.64
CA PHE A 694 -17.17 3.41 12.56
C PHE A 694 -16.55 4.01 11.30
N VAL A 695 -17.37 4.76 10.56
CA VAL A 695 -17.01 5.46 9.32
C VAL A 695 -17.28 6.95 9.52
N PRO A 696 -16.24 7.77 9.71
CA PRO A 696 -16.38 9.21 9.78
C PRO A 696 -17.02 9.79 8.51
N ASN A 697 -17.88 10.80 8.65
CA ASN A 697 -18.52 11.48 7.52
C ASN A 697 -17.49 11.99 6.50
N GLU A 698 -16.36 12.53 6.98
CA GLU A 698 -15.31 13.04 6.08
C GLU A 698 -14.67 11.95 5.21
N MET A 699 -14.71 10.68 5.60
CA MET A 699 -14.24 9.57 4.75
C MET A 699 -15.15 9.36 3.56
N LEU A 700 -16.45 9.57 3.75
CA LEU A 700 -17.42 9.54 2.66
C LEU A 700 -17.24 10.75 1.73
N ASP A 701 -17.02 11.94 2.29
CA ASP A 701 -16.84 13.16 1.49
C ASP A 701 -15.52 13.13 0.68
N LYS A 702 -14.43 12.58 1.24
CA LYS A 702 -13.09 12.62 0.63
C LYS A 702 -12.70 11.34 -0.13
N GLN A 703 -13.18 10.17 0.29
CA GLN A 703 -12.66 8.89 -0.22
C GLN A 703 -13.69 7.74 -0.30
N LYS A 704 -14.98 8.04 -0.50
CA LYS A 704 -16.04 7.01 -0.64
C LYS A 704 -15.75 5.88 -1.62
N ASN A 705 -14.99 6.13 -2.70
CA ASN A 705 -14.60 5.09 -3.66
C ASN A 705 -13.78 3.97 -3.02
N ALA A 706 -13.10 4.22 -1.89
CA ALA A 706 -12.41 3.18 -1.14
C ALA A 706 -13.36 2.12 -0.57
N PHE A 707 -14.66 2.41 -0.44
CA PHE A 707 -15.67 1.46 0.05
C PHE A 707 -16.10 0.42 -1.00
N LEU A 708 -15.73 0.64 -2.26
CA LEU A 708 -15.93 -0.32 -3.33
C LEU A 708 -14.78 -1.34 -3.39
N LYS A 709 -14.80 -2.21 -4.40
CA LYS A 709 -13.75 -3.19 -4.64
C LYS A 709 -12.43 -2.45 -4.89
N TYR A 710 -11.35 -2.87 -4.22
CA TYR A 710 -10.07 -2.16 -4.27
C TYR A 710 -9.55 -1.93 -5.69
N ASP A 711 -9.80 -2.88 -6.61
CA ASP A 711 -9.38 -2.85 -8.01
C ASP A 711 -10.27 -1.99 -8.95
N SER A 712 -11.31 -1.35 -8.42
CA SER A 712 -12.16 -0.42 -9.19
C SER A 712 -11.72 1.05 -9.09
N THR A 713 -10.68 1.34 -8.32
CA THR A 713 -10.15 2.71 -8.12
C THR A 713 -9.07 3.05 -9.15
N SER A 714 -8.82 4.34 -9.41
CA SER A 714 -7.85 4.79 -10.42
C SER A 714 -7.07 6.01 -9.95
N GLY A 715 -5.74 5.93 -9.94
CA GLY A 715 -4.86 7.02 -9.52
C GLY A 715 -3.50 6.56 -8.99
N GLY A 716 -3.33 5.25 -8.79
CA GLY A 716 -2.10 4.59 -8.35
C GLY A 716 -1.65 5.02 -6.96
N VAL A 717 -0.42 4.64 -6.62
CA VAL A 717 0.24 4.95 -5.34
C VAL A 717 0.40 6.44 -5.06
N ASN A 718 0.48 7.25 -6.12
CA ASN A 718 0.51 8.69 -5.93
C ASN A 718 -0.78 9.13 -5.22
N ASN A 719 -1.95 8.66 -5.65
CA ASN A 719 -3.20 9.08 -5.03
C ASN A 719 -3.76 8.04 -4.03
N LEU A 720 -2.88 7.36 -3.27
CA LEU A 720 -3.31 6.34 -2.31
C LEU A 720 -4.24 6.95 -1.24
N TYR A 721 -5.29 6.21 -0.87
CA TYR A 721 -6.13 6.56 0.27
C TYR A 721 -5.45 6.24 1.61
N TYR A 722 -5.68 7.07 2.63
CA TYR A 722 -5.10 6.94 3.98
C TYR A 722 -6.13 6.78 5.09
N GLY A 723 -7.35 7.27 4.91
CA GLY A 723 -8.47 6.87 5.75
C GLY A 723 -8.32 7.16 7.25
N VAL A 724 -8.59 6.14 8.06
CA VAL A 724 -8.44 6.16 9.52
C VAL A 724 -7.23 5.31 9.84
N ASP A 725 -6.02 5.78 9.55
CA ASP A 725 -4.77 5.02 9.71
C ASP A 725 -3.94 5.47 10.93
N GLY A 726 -4.33 6.55 11.61
CA GLY A 726 -3.65 7.07 12.80
C GLY A 726 -3.75 6.17 14.04
N PRO A 727 -2.83 6.32 15.01
CA PRO A 727 -2.88 5.62 16.29
C PRO A 727 -4.00 6.15 17.21
N TRP A 728 -4.60 5.25 18.00
CA TRP A 728 -5.68 5.54 18.96
C TRP A 728 -5.24 5.27 20.40
N THR A 729 -5.88 5.96 21.35
CA THR A 729 -5.67 5.80 22.80
C THR A 729 -6.97 5.40 23.49
N ALA A 730 -6.91 4.40 24.38
CA ALA A 730 -8.02 4.02 25.24
C ALA A 730 -7.85 4.64 26.63
N TYR A 731 -8.98 5.03 27.21
CA TYR A 731 -9.11 5.34 28.62
C TYR A 731 -10.19 4.44 29.23
N SER A 732 -9.76 3.57 30.15
CA SER A 732 -10.62 2.59 30.82
C SER A 732 -10.62 2.83 32.32
N GLU A 733 -11.82 2.92 32.91
CA GLU A 733 -12.03 2.89 34.36
C GLU A 733 -12.91 1.69 34.70
N TYR A 734 -12.48 0.90 35.67
CA TYR A 734 -13.17 -0.30 36.08
C TYR A 734 -13.83 -0.12 37.44
N VAL A 735 -15.04 -0.64 37.56
CA VAL A 735 -15.76 -0.78 38.82
C VAL A 735 -16.02 -2.26 39.10
N VAL A 736 -16.15 -2.62 40.37
CA VAL A 736 -16.42 -4.00 40.77
C VAL A 736 -17.93 -4.27 40.65
N ASP A 737 -18.32 -5.32 39.94
CA ASP A 737 -19.71 -5.78 39.82
C ASP A 737 -20.14 -6.65 41.01
N SER A 738 -21.42 -7.07 41.05
CA SER A 738 -21.97 -7.88 42.14
C SER A 738 -21.24 -9.22 42.35
N ASN A 739 -20.62 -9.76 41.30
CA ASN A 739 -19.95 -11.06 41.27
C ASN A 739 -18.43 -10.95 41.47
N GLY A 740 -17.92 -9.74 41.72
CA GLY A 740 -16.50 -9.48 41.94
C GLY A 740 -15.68 -9.36 40.65
N TYR A 741 -16.32 -9.21 39.48
CA TYR A 741 -15.63 -8.86 38.24
C TYR A 741 -15.39 -7.35 38.18
N LEU A 742 -14.29 -6.97 37.55
CA LEU A 742 -14.06 -5.61 37.11
C LEU A 742 -14.77 -5.40 35.78
N THR A 743 -15.55 -4.33 35.66
CA THR A 743 -16.26 -3.97 34.44
C THR A 743 -16.19 -2.47 34.19
N VAL A 744 -16.16 -2.08 32.91
CA VAL A 744 -16.31 -0.69 32.49
C VAL A 744 -17.78 -0.24 32.50
N GLY A 745 -18.72 -1.18 32.67
CA GLY A 745 -20.17 -0.92 32.73
C GLY A 745 -20.66 -0.59 34.14
N SER A 746 -21.81 -1.15 34.52
CA SER A 746 -22.42 -0.93 35.85
C SER A 746 -21.75 -1.80 36.92
N GLY A 747 -21.31 -1.18 38.01
CA GLY A 747 -20.71 -1.86 39.17
C GLY A 747 -21.70 -2.05 40.33
N LYS A 748 -21.17 -2.30 41.53
CA LYS A 748 -21.95 -2.37 42.77
C LYS A 748 -22.58 -1.02 43.12
N GLY A 749 -23.88 -1.03 43.42
CA GLY A 749 -24.63 0.17 43.80
C GLY A 749 -24.80 1.11 42.61
N THR A 750 -24.38 2.37 42.77
CA THR A 750 -24.48 3.41 41.74
C THR A 750 -23.18 3.64 40.97
N GLN A 751 -22.15 2.81 41.19
CA GLN A 751 -20.85 2.94 40.54
C GLN A 751 -20.95 2.58 39.05
N LYS A 752 -20.26 3.34 38.20
CA LYS A 752 -20.11 3.07 36.77
C LYS A 752 -18.65 3.20 36.38
N GLY A 753 -18.17 2.28 35.55
CA GLY A 753 -16.87 2.40 34.91
C GLY A 753 -16.93 3.33 33.70
N SER A 754 -15.88 3.29 32.87
CA SER A 754 -15.82 4.03 31.61
C SER A 754 -14.92 3.28 30.63
N GLN A 755 -15.25 3.35 29.34
CA GLN A 755 -14.37 2.88 28.26
C GLN A 755 -14.50 3.87 27.11
N ALA A 756 -13.55 4.79 26.98
CA ALA A 756 -13.52 5.77 25.90
C ALA A 756 -12.28 5.58 25.04
N VAL A 757 -12.37 5.87 23.75
CA VAL A 757 -11.24 5.83 22.82
C VAL A 757 -11.13 7.14 22.05
N TYR A 758 -9.90 7.60 21.84
CA TYR A 758 -9.57 8.89 21.25
C TYR A 758 -8.55 8.67 20.13
N GLY A 759 -8.75 9.27 18.96
CA GLY A 759 -7.82 9.10 17.85
C GLY A 759 -8.01 10.08 16.72
N GLY A 760 -6.95 10.18 15.90
CA GLY A 760 -6.91 11.00 14.71
C GLY A 760 -6.92 10.17 13.43
N LEU A 761 -6.81 10.87 12.31
CA LEU A 761 -6.82 10.33 10.95
C LEU A 761 -5.45 10.37 10.28
N ARG A 762 -4.41 10.92 10.92
CA ARG A 762 -3.06 11.09 10.35
C ARG A 762 -3.14 11.70 8.94
N MET A 763 -2.77 10.98 7.88
CA MET A 763 -2.80 11.51 6.50
C MET A 763 -4.19 11.56 5.90
N GLY A 764 -5.17 10.83 6.47
CA GLY A 764 -6.56 10.89 6.04
C GLY A 764 -7.29 12.18 6.42
N GLY A 765 -6.76 12.98 7.37
CA GLY A 765 -7.38 14.24 7.72
C GLY A 765 -6.85 14.94 8.98
N TYR A 766 -7.47 16.07 9.29
CA TYR A 766 -7.11 16.95 10.42
C TYR A 766 -7.85 16.60 11.71
N SER A 767 -8.93 15.82 11.61
CA SER A 767 -9.87 15.62 12.71
C SER A 767 -9.36 14.69 13.81
N TYR A 768 -9.88 14.91 15.03
CA TYR A 768 -9.83 13.96 16.13
C TYR A 768 -11.25 13.55 16.56
N TYR A 769 -11.42 12.28 16.89
CA TYR A 769 -12.70 11.70 17.31
C TYR A 769 -12.57 11.06 18.69
N ALA A 770 -13.65 11.09 19.47
CA ALA A 770 -13.76 10.39 20.74
C ALA A 770 -15.02 9.53 20.78
N LEU A 771 -14.88 8.22 20.97
CA LEU A 771 -15.99 7.28 21.08
C LEU A 771 -16.12 6.78 22.53
N ASP A 772 -17.35 6.63 23.00
CA ASP A 772 -17.70 5.91 24.22
C ASP A 772 -18.11 4.49 23.84
N LEU A 773 -17.35 3.53 24.37
CA LEU A 773 -17.43 2.10 24.14
C LEU A 773 -17.69 1.33 25.45
N GLN A 774 -18.25 2.01 26.46
CA GLN A 774 -18.71 1.36 27.69
C GLN A 774 -19.66 0.19 27.38
N ASP A 775 -20.58 0.40 26.45
CA ASP A 775 -21.46 -0.61 25.89
C ASP A 775 -21.12 -0.87 24.42
N MET A 776 -20.54 -2.03 24.12
CA MET A 776 -20.15 -2.41 22.76
C MET A 776 -21.35 -2.62 21.82
N SER A 777 -22.57 -2.74 22.36
CA SER A 777 -23.79 -2.87 21.57
C SER A 777 -24.44 -1.51 21.24
N ASP A 778 -24.12 -0.46 22.00
CA ASP A 778 -24.59 0.92 21.82
C ASP A 778 -23.42 1.93 21.90
N PRO A 779 -22.41 1.83 21.01
CA PRO A 779 -21.29 2.75 20.99
C PRO A 779 -21.76 4.16 20.61
N LYS A 780 -21.14 5.19 21.21
CA LYS A 780 -21.52 6.60 21.03
C LYS A 780 -20.33 7.44 20.59
N LEU A 781 -20.59 8.45 19.76
CA LEU A 781 -19.59 9.48 19.48
C LEU A 781 -19.72 10.57 20.56
N LYS A 782 -18.70 10.71 21.41
CA LYS A 782 -18.66 11.74 22.47
C LYS A 782 -18.53 13.12 21.85
N PHE A 783 -17.50 13.31 21.03
CA PHE A 783 -17.23 14.55 20.32
C PHE A 783 -16.38 14.31 19.06
N HIS A 784 -16.36 15.33 18.21
CA HIS A 784 -15.52 15.40 17.00
C HIS A 784 -14.90 16.80 16.93
N ILE A 785 -13.56 16.85 16.91
CA ILE A 785 -12.79 18.07 16.67
C ILE A 785 -12.45 18.10 15.18
N ASP A 786 -12.88 19.15 14.49
CA ASP A 786 -12.73 19.36 13.04
C ASP A 786 -11.92 20.63 12.80
N PRO A 787 -10.58 20.54 12.75
CA PRO A 787 -9.75 21.72 12.54
C PRO A 787 -9.85 22.32 11.14
N GLU A 788 -10.20 21.53 10.13
CA GLU A 788 -10.37 22.00 8.76
C GLU A 788 -11.51 23.03 8.67
N ASN A 789 -12.60 22.79 9.38
CA ASN A 789 -13.74 23.72 9.47
C ASN A 789 -13.75 24.58 10.74
N GLN A 790 -12.70 24.51 11.56
CA GLN A 790 -12.56 25.21 12.84
C GLN A 790 -13.73 24.96 13.80
N LYS A 791 -14.20 23.71 13.88
CA LYS A 791 -15.38 23.33 14.69
C LYS A 791 -15.07 22.25 15.71
N VAL A 792 -15.79 22.30 16.82
CA VAL A 792 -15.93 21.19 17.78
C VAL A 792 -17.40 20.80 17.85
N PHE A 793 -17.70 19.53 17.58
CA PHE A 793 -19.03 18.94 17.67
C PHE A 793 -19.20 18.20 18.99
N TYR A 794 -20.24 18.55 19.74
CA TYR A 794 -20.60 17.92 21.01
C TYR A 794 -22.10 18.05 21.26
N ASN A 795 -22.72 16.99 21.79
CA ASN A 795 -24.13 16.98 22.16
C ASN A 795 -25.07 17.51 21.05
N ASN A 796 -24.85 17.03 19.82
CA ASN A 796 -25.57 17.40 18.59
C ASN A 796 -25.55 18.91 18.27
N SER A 797 -24.54 19.62 18.76
CA SER A 797 -24.27 21.03 18.48
C SER A 797 -22.81 21.21 18.03
N SER A 798 -22.48 22.35 17.44
CA SER A 798 -21.09 22.68 17.07
C SER A 798 -20.72 24.08 17.52
N LYS A 799 -19.46 24.28 17.94
CA LYS A 799 -18.87 25.58 18.29
C LYS A 799 -17.72 25.92 17.35
N SER A 800 -17.58 27.18 16.97
CA SER A 800 -16.41 27.66 16.22
C SER A 800 -15.24 27.96 17.15
N VAL A 801 -14.06 27.45 16.82
CA VAL A 801 -12.84 27.56 17.64
C VAL A 801 -11.68 27.97 16.73
N SER A 802 -11.42 29.29 16.66
CA SER A 802 -10.45 29.86 15.72
C SER A 802 -9.00 29.34 15.85
N PRO A 803 -8.47 28.97 17.04
CA PRO A 803 -7.13 28.37 17.13
C PRO A 803 -6.96 27.09 16.32
N LEU A 804 -8.04 26.37 16.01
CA LEU A 804 -7.96 25.12 15.25
C LEU A 804 -7.46 25.31 13.82
N GLN A 805 -7.56 26.51 13.24
CA GLN A 805 -7.05 26.80 11.89
C GLN A 805 -5.55 26.53 11.74
N TYR A 806 -4.81 26.56 12.86
CA TYR A 806 -3.38 26.34 12.91
C TYR A 806 -3.01 24.86 13.08
N MET A 807 -3.97 23.95 13.27
CA MET A 807 -3.68 22.51 13.38
C MET A 807 -3.48 21.88 12.00
N GLY A 808 -2.54 20.95 11.92
CA GLY A 808 -2.21 20.16 10.74
C GLY A 808 -2.91 18.80 10.74
N GLN A 809 -2.47 17.93 9.83
CA GLN A 809 -2.89 16.54 9.81
C GLN A 809 -2.67 15.89 11.19
N SER A 810 -3.62 15.05 11.60
CA SER A 810 -3.74 14.55 12.98
C SER A 810 -2.80 13.36 13.28
N TRP A 811 -1.49 13.62 13.24
CA TRP A 811 -0.44 12.61 13.46
C TRP A 811 -0.15 12.31 14.93
N SER A 812 -0.36 13.29 15.81
CA SER A 812 -0.06 13.14 17.24
C SER A 812 -1.06 12.20 17.90
N LYS A 813 -0.59 11.10 18.49
CA LYS A 813 -1.45 10.21 19.26
C LYS A 813 -1.98 10.96 20.51
N PRO A 814 -3.29 10.94 20.79
CA PRO A 814 -3.85 11.62 21.96
C PRO A 814 -3.32 11.11 23.30
N ALA A 815 -2.79 12.00 24.14
CA ALA A 815 -2.45 11.71 25.52
C ALA A 815 -3.60 12.10 26.45
N ILE A 816 -4.12 11.13 27.21
CA ILE A 816 -5.27 11.34 28.11
C ILE A 816 -4.80 11.28 29.57
N GLY A 817 -5.26 12.22 30.39
CA GLY A 817 -5.01 12.21 31.83
C GLY A 817 -5.81 13.27 32.58
N TRP A 818 -5.42 13.57 33.80
CA TRP A 818 -6.13 14.51 34.67
C TRP A 818 -5.27 15.69 35.04
N VAL A 819 -5.90 16.86 35.18
CA VAL A 819 -5.30 18.05 35.78
C VAL A 819 -6.28 18.66 36.77
N ASN A 820 -5.78 19.45 37.72
CA ASN A 820 -6.63 20.34 38.47
C ASN A 820 -6.93 21.59 37.64
N TRP A 821 -8.21 21.87 37.44
CA TRP A 821 -8.68 23.05 36.72
C TRP A 821 -9.43 24.00 37.64
N ARG A 822 -9.64 25.24 37.18
CA ARG A 822 -10.50 26.22 37.86
C ARG A 822 -11.72 26.47 36.98
N ASP A 823 -12.92 26.31 37.56
CA ASP A 823 -14.14 26.71 36.86
C ASP A 823 -14.31 28.24 36.86
N SER A 824 -15.41 28.73 36.26
CA SER A 824 -15.71 30.17 36.21
C SER A 824 -15.91 30.82 37.59
N SER A 825 -16.10 30.02 38.65
CA SER A 825 -16.22 30.47 40.05
C SER A 825 -14.91 30.26 40.83
N ASN A 826 -13.79 30.00 40.14
CA ASN A 826 -12.47 29.65 40.70
C ASN A 826 -12.46 28.40 41.61
N LYS A 827 -13.47 27.54 41.52
CA LYS A 827 -13.48 26.29 42.27
C LYS A 827 -12.57 25.27 41.59
N ILE A 828 -11.82 24.52 42.40
CA ILE A 828 -11.00 23.41 41.92
C ILE A 828 -11.92 22.30 41.41
N ILE A 829 -11.74 21.92 40.16
CA ILE A 829 -12.37 20.73 39.57
C ILE A 829 -11.29 19.81 39.01
N ARG A 830 -11.43 18.50 39.23
CA ARG A 830 -10.58 17.51 38.57
C ARG A 830 -11.06 17.40 37.11
N LYS A 831 -10.22 17.76 36.15
CA LYS A 831 -10.57 17.85 34.73
C LYS A 831 -9.81 16.80 33.96
N GLN A 832 -10.54 15.94 33.25
CA GLN A 832 -9.92 15.00 32.31
C GLN A 832 -9.60 15.74 31.01
N VAL A 833 -8.37 15.61 30.55
CA VAL A 833 -7.87 16.34 29.39
C VAL A 833 -7.31 15.40 28.34
N MET A 834 -7.43 15.82 27.08
CA MET A 834 -6.79 15.25 25.92
C MET A 834 -5.74 16.24 25.41
N ILE A 835 -4.47 15.83 25.39
CA ILE A 835 -3.35 16.67 24.94
C ILE A 835 -2.80 16.09 23.63
N VAL A 836 -2.65 16.94 22.63
CA VAL A 836 -2.11 16.59 21.30
C VAL A 836 -1.13 17.64 20.81
N GLY A 837 -0.14 17.21 20.03
CA GLY A 837 0.63 18.11 19.18
C GLY A 837 -0.24 18.73 18.09
N GLY A 838 0.17 19.89 17.57
CA GLY A 838 -0.58 20.62 16.55
C GLY A 838 -0.75 19.85 15.24
N GLY A 839 0.06 18.81 14.98
CA GLY A 839 -0.06 17.96 13.81
C GLY A 839 0.99 18.24 12.73
N TYR A 840 0.77 17.67 11.55
CA TYR A 840 1.73 17.66 10.45
C TYR A 840 1.33 18.61 9.31
N ASP A 841 2.28 19.41 8.81
CA ASP A 841 2.11 20.27 7.64
C ASP A 841 2.36 19.49 6.33
N ALA A 842 1.27 19.13 5.65
CA ALA A 842 1.30 18.52 4.32
C ALA A 842 1.07 19.53 3.18
N SER A 843 1.24 20.84 3.43
CA SER A 843 0.72 21.96 2.61
C SER A 843 0.71 21.73 1.10
N SER A 844 -0.50 21.84 0.54
CA SER A 844 -0.84 21.70 -0.88
C SER A 844 -0.56 22.95 -1.73
N GLY A 845 0.01 24.01 -1.14
CA GLY A 845 0.33 25.27 -1.83
C GLY A 845 1.70 25.23 -2.51
N THR A 846 1.83 25.91 -3.66
CA THR A 846 3.11 26.09 -4.37
C THR A 846 4.07 26.94 -3.53
N THR A 847 4.88 26.31 -2.68
CA THR A 847 5.97 26.97 -1.96
C THR A 847 7.27 26.32 -2.39
N ALA A 848 8.28 27.13 -2.73
CA ALA A 848 9.62 26.61 -2.97
C ALA A 848 10.12 25.83 -1.75
N CYS A 849 10.87 24.74 -1.96
CA CYS A 849 11.44 23.89 -0.90
C CYS A 849 12.32 24.67 0.10
N ASN A 850 12.73 25.90 -0.24
CA ASN A 850 13.30 26.90 0.66
C ASN A 850 12.91 28.33 0.21
N THR A 851 13.08 29.33 1.08
CA THR A 851 12.71 30.73 0.80
C THR A 851 13.77 31.54 0.03
N GLY A 852 14.73 30.92 -0.69
CA GLY A 852 15.88 31.70 -1.18
C GLY A 852 16.63 31.23 -2.43
N THR A 853 16.51 29.99 -2.90
CA THR A 853 17.30 29.53 -4.06
C THR A 853 16.67 28.41 -4.89
N ASP A 854 15.58 27.78 -4.41
CA ASP A 854 14.94 26.68 -5.12
C ASP A 854 13.89 27.21 -6.11
N THR A 855 14.18 27.11 -7.41
CA THR A 855 13.30 27.62 -8.48
C THR A 855 12.15 26.66 -8.83
N VAL A 856 12.06 25.49 -8.18
CA VAL A 856 10.98 24.52 -8.40
C VAL A 856 9.94 24.67 -7.28
N SER A 857 8.80 25.30 -7.57
CA SER A 857 7.63 25.26 -6.68
C SER A 857 7.09 23.83 -6.61
N GLN A 858 7.10 23.22 -5.43
CA GLN A 858 6.46 21.92 -5.17
C GLN A 858 5.49 22.06 -3.99
N SER A 859 4.32 21.43 -4.08
CA SER A 859 3.28 21.47 -3.05
C SER A 859 3.58 20.48 -1.93
N VAL A 860 4.42 20.84 -0.94
CA VAL A 860 5.24 19.78 -0.34
C VAL A 860 5.58 19.88 1.15
N GLY A 861 5.13 20.88 1.93
CA GLY A 861 5.27 20.93 3.41
C GLY A 861 6.50 20.21 4.01
N TYR A 862 6.31 19.37 5.04
CA TYR A 862 7.37 18.47 5.54
C TYR A 862 7.65 17.25 4.64
N GLU A 863 6.94 17.05 3.53
CA GLU A 863 7.34 16.09 2.49
C GLU A 863 8.63 16.56 1.78
N CYS A 864 8.93 17.87 1.81
CA CYS A 864 10.24 18.38 1.42
C CYS A 864 11.26 18.29 2.57
N PRO A 865 12.44 17.68 2.35
CA PRO A 865 13.46 17.61 3.39
C PRO A 865 14.02 18.97 3.85
N LYS A 866 14.03 19.96 2.95
CA LYS A 866 14.56 21.31 3.21
C LYS A 866 13.52 22.29 3.77
N PHE A 867 12.29 21.83 3.99
CA PHE A 867 11.25 22.69 4.56
C PHE A 867 11.69 23.27 5.91
N ALA A 868 11.58 24.59 6.02
CA ALA A 868 12.06 25.38 7.15
C ALA A 868 11.09 26.55 7.40
N PRO A 869 10.12 26.39 8.32
CA PRO A 869 9.21 27.45 8.71
C PRO A 869 9.96 28.66 9.31
N THR A 870 9.31 29.82 9.30
CA THR A 870 9.83 31.05 9.92
C THR A 870 8.86 31.56 10.98
N SER A 871 9.31 32.46 11.85
CA SER A 871 8.41 33.08 12.84
C SER A 871 7.29 33.92 12.21
N SER A 872 7.47 34.43 10.98
CA SER A 872 6.43 35.15 10.24
C SER A 872 5.49 34.24 9.45
N ALA A 873 5.89 32.99 9.21
CA ALA A 873 5.08 31.95 8.58
C ALA A 873 5.33 30.60 9.28
N PRO A 874 4.81 30.39 10.51
CA PRO A 874 4.90 29.12 11.19
C PRO A 874 4.22 28.00 10.40
N ALA A 875 4.72 26.77 10.54
CA ALA A 875 4.11 25.61 9.91
C ALA A 875 2.67 25.39 10.39
N LYS A 876 1.83 24.85 9.50
CA LYS A 876 0.56 24.26 9.92
C LYS A 876 0.85 23.07 10.85
N GLY A 877 0.11 23.00 11.95
CA GLY A 877 0.37 22.04 13.01
C GLY A 877 1.50 22.40 13.96
N ALA A 878 2.02 23.63 13.90
CA ALA A 878 2.84 24.17 14.97
C ALA A 878 2.00 24.40 16.24
N GLY A 879 2.50 23.92 17.38
CA GLY A 879 1.88 24.12 18.68
C GLY A 879 1.55 22.84 19.45
N VAL A 880 1.02 23.01 20.65
CA VAL A 880 0.46 21.94 21.50
C VAL A 880 -0.91 22.39 22.01
N TYR A 881 -1.87 21.48 22.06
CA TYR A 881 -3.28 21.77 22.34
C TYR A 881 -3.79 20.83 23.42
N MET A 882 -4.57 21.37 24.36
CA MET A 882 -5.23 20.65 25.44
C MET A 882 -6.74 20.88 25.34
N PHE A 883 -7.47 19.79 25.16
CA PHE A 883 -8.92 19.73 25.06
C PHE A 883 -9.51 19.06 26.30
N ASP A 884 -10.76 19.36 26.61
CA ASP A 884 -11.56 18.60 27.56
C ASP A 884 -11.88 17.21 26.96
N ALA A 885 -11.49 16.13 27.65
CA ALA A 885 -11.68 14.77 27.17
C ALA A 885 -13.13 14.26 27.25
N GLN A 886 -14.06 15.06 27.78
CA GLN A 886 -15.48 14.72 27.83
C GLN A 886 -16.27 15.33 26.67
N ASN A 887 -15.92 16.55 26.26
CA ASN A 887 -16.72 17.30 25.28
C ASN A 887 -15.92 17.93 24.12
N GLY A 888 -14.60 17.82 24.11
CA GLY A 888 -13.73 18.34 23.06
C GLY A 888 -13.51 19.86 23.08
N ASP A 889 -14.00 20.59 24.10
CA ASP A 889 -13.76 22.03 24.21
C ASP A 889 -12.25 22.31 24.35
N LEU A 890 -11.73 23.30 23.63
CA LEU A 890 -10.32 23.72 23.76
C LEU A 890 -10.12 24.45 25.08
N LEU A 891 -9.25 23.92 25.95
CA LEU A 891 -8.95 24.46 27.27
C LEU A 891 -7.71 25.36 27.26
N TRP A 892 -6.64 24.90 26.62
CA TRP A 892 -5.37 25.62 26.50
C TRP A 892 -4.66 25.26 25.20
N TRP A 893 -3.88 26.19 24.65
CA TRP A 893 -2.92 25.90 23.58
C TRP A 893 -1.69 26.81 23.65
N ALA A 894 -0.59 26.37 23.04
CA ALA A 894 0.62 27.15 22.89
C ALA A 894 1.20 27.03 21.48
N GLY A 895 1.82 28.09 21.00
CA GLY A 895 2.46 28.13 19.69
C GLY A 895 2.93 29.54 19.31
N ALA A 896 3.66 29.66 18.20
CA ALA A 896 4.09 30.97 17.69
C ALA A 896 2.92 31.85 17.24
N ASN A 897 1.83 31.25 16.75
CA ASN A 897 0.61 31.94 16.35
C ASN A 897 -0.32 32.30 17.53
N ALA A 898 -0.01 31.87 18.75
CA ALA A 898 -0.85 32.14 19.90
C ALA A 898 -0.73 33.60 20.37
N THR A 899 -1.85 34.20 20.77
CA THR A 899 -1.85 35.47 21.52
C THR A 899 -2.10 35.14 22.97
N ASN A 900 -1.25 35.61 23.90
CA ASN A 900 -1.40 35.28 25.33
C ASN A 900 -2.83 35.56 25.82
N SER A 901 -3.46 34.57 26.43
CA SER A 901 -4.83 34.68 26.97
C SER A 901 -4.90 34.07 28.37
N THR A 902 -5.54 34.81 29.28
CA THR A 902 -5.85 34.37 30.65
C THR A 902 -7.27 33.83 30.80
N THR A 903 -8.04 33.79 29.69
CA THR A 903 -9.41 33.25 29.62
C THR A 903 -9.46 32.04 28.69
N VAL A 904 -10.41 31.12 28.90
CA VAL A 904 -10.52 29.89 28.10
C VAL A 904 -10.95 30.21 26.65
N PRO A 905 -10.27 29.66 25.61
CA PRO A 905 -9.06 28.84 25.70
C PRO A 905 -7.85 29.65 26.15
N LEU A 906 -7.18 29.20 27.22
CA LEU A 906 -5.92 29.79 27.65
C LEU A 906 -4.92 29.69 26.50
N ALA A 907 -4.04 30.67 26.38
CA ALA A 907 -3.10 30.70 25.28
C ALA A 907 -1.74 31.19 25.74
N SER A 908 -0.68 30.51 25.29
CA SER A 908 0.71 30.88 25.56
C SER A 908 1.46 31.13 24.25
N ASN A 909 1.85 32.37 24.01
CA ASN A 909 2.70 32.73 22.89
C ASN A 909 4.13 32.19 23.13
N VAL A 910 4.59 31.34 22.21
CA VAL A 910 5.95 30.80 22.23
C VAL A 910 6.55 31.02 20.85
N SER A 911 7.24 32.14 20.66
CA SER A 911 7.74 32.60 19.35
C SER A 911 8.69 31.62 18.65
N THR A 912 9.29 30.68 19.39
CA THR A 912 10.18 29.64 18.87
C THR A 912 9.44 28.38 18.41
N MET A 913 8.17 28.19 18.80
CA MET A 913 7.35 27.02 18.47
C MET A 913 6.69 27.21 17.09
N ILE A 914 7.54 27.19 16.06
CA ILE A 914 7.16 27.47 14.65
C ILE A 914 7.04 26.21 13.78
N ASN A 915 7.48 25.06 14.29
CA ASN A 915 7.52 23.79 13.56
C ASN A 915 6.34 22.92 13.94
N SER A 916 5.91 22.05 13.02
CA SER A 916 4.89 21.03 13.27
C SER A 916 5.26 20.14 14.46
N VAL A 917 4.30 19.90 15.35
CA VAL A 917 4.43 18.93 16.45
C VAL A 917 3.61 17.70 16.08
N ALA A 918 4.26 16.76 15.40
CA ALA A 918 3.65 15.49 15.01
C ALA A 918 3.81 14.39 16.08
N SER A 919 4.74 14.56 17.03
CA SER A 919 5.00 13.60 18.09
C SER A 919 3.82 13.43 19.04
N GLU A 920 3.69 12.23 19.61
CA GLU A 920 2.85 12.00 20.79
C GLU A 920 3.45 12.72 22.00
N ILE A 921 2.57 13.24 22.86
CA ILE A 921 2.94 14.01 24.05
C ILE A 921 3.22 13.07 25.21
N ARG A 922 4.43 13.13 25.78
CA ARG A 922 4.76 12.42 27.01
C ARG A 922 4.18 13.16 28.21
N THR A 923 3.26 12.56 28.94
CA THR A 923 2.78 13.06 30.24
C THR A 923 3.61 12.49 31.38
N VAL A 924 3.78 13.28 32.45
CA VAL A 924 4.49 12.90 33.67
C VAL A 924 3.68 13.38 34.88
N ASP A 925 3.32 12.43 35.74
CA ASP A 925 2.90 12.67 37.11
C ASP A 925 4.16 12.57 37.99
N ARG A 926 4.55 13.68 38.59
CA ARG A 926 5.84 13.80 39.29
C ARG A 926 5.70 13.57 40.80
N ASP A 927 4.50 13.54 41.37
CA ASP A 927 4.33 13.33 42.81
C ASP A 927 3.38 12.19 43.17
N GLY A 928 2.86 11.48 42.16
CA GLY A 928 2.07 10.27 42.29
C GLY A 928 0.63 10.55 42.75
N ASP A 929 0.09 11.73 42.41
CA ASP A 929 -1.27 12.14 42.78
C ASP A 929 -2.32 11.91 41.68
N ASP A 930 -1.94 11.19 40.61
CA ASP A 930 -2.73 10.92 39.41
C ASP A 930 -3.08 12.18 38.59
N LEU A 931 -2.32 13.28 38.75
CA LEU A 931 -2.42 14.47 37.92
C LEU A 931 -1.18 14.62 37.04
N ILE A 932 -1.38 15.18 35.85
CA ILE A 932 -0.29 15.57 34.96
C ILE A 932 0.36 16.82 35.53
N ASP A 933 1.66 16.74 35.83
CA ASP A 933 2.47 17.88 36.27
C ASP A 933 3.36 18.42 35.17
N ASN A 934 3.86 17.55 34.31
CA ASN A 934 4.75 17.94 33.22
C ASN A 934 4.36 17.22 31.94
N ILE A 935 4.54 17.90 30.80
CA ILE A 935 4.51 17.28 29.48
C ILE A 935 5.79 17.55 28.71
N TYR A 936 6.21 16.58 27.90
CA TYR A 936 7.38 16.67 27.02
C TYR A 936 7.02 16.27 25.59
N PHE A 937 7.57 16.99 24.62
CA PHE A 937 7.35 16.69 23.20
C PHE A 937 8.47 17.22 22.31
N GLY A 938 8.65 16.57 21.16
CA GLY A 938 9.58 16.99 20.10
C GLY A 938 8.84 17.56 18.89
N ASP A 939 9.45 18.51 18.18
CA ASP A 939 8.93 19.04 16.92
C ASP A 939 9.71 18.54 15.69
N LEU A 940 9.16 18.77 14.50
CA LEU A 940 9.82 18.42 13.23
C LEU A 940 10.95 19.39 12.84
N GLY A 941 11.26 20.37 13.69
CA GLY A 941 12.40 21.27 13.55
C GLY A 941 13.58 20.91 14.45
N GLY A 942 13.53 19.77 15.15
CA GLY A 942 14.61 19.30 16.02
C GLY A 942 14.64 19.97 17.38
N GLN A 943 13.50 20.45 17.87
CA GLN A 943 13.37 21.05 19.19
C GLN A 943 12.63 20.13 20.15
N VAL A 944 12.97 20.20 21.44
CA VAL A 944 12.28 19.48 22.52
C VAL A 944 11.79 20.50 23.54
N PHE A 945 10.54 20.36 23.98
CA PHE A 945 9.91 21.27 24.93
C PHE A 945 9.43 20.53 26.18
N ARG A 946 9.37 21.27 27.29
CA ARG A 946 8.66 20.92 28.52
C ARG A 946 7.56 21.95 28.79
N VAL A 947 6.43 21.52 29.31
CA VAL A 947 5.40 22.41 29.88
C VAL A 947 5.04 21.93 31.27
N ASP A 948 4.89 22.88 32.18
CA ASP A 948 4.67 22.61 33.62
C ASP A 948 3.23 23.02 34.00
N PHE A 949 2.51 22.11 34.66
CA PHE A 949 1.16 22.30 35.18
C PHE A 949 1.20 22.47 36.70
N ASP A 950 0.85 23.66 37.17
CA ASP A 950 0.73 23.97 38.58
C ASP A 950 -0.68 23.59 39.08
N ASN A 951 -0.85 22.31 39.39
CA ASN A 951 -2.10 21.74 39.89
C ASN A 951 -2.60 22.37 41.22
N LYS A 952 -1.74 23.17 41.88
CA LYS A 952 -2.01 23.88 43.14
C LYS A 952 -2.28 25.38 42.94
N ALA A 953 -2.16 25.91 41.72
CA ALA A 953 -2.33 27.32 41.42
C ALA A 953 -3.70 27.87 41.85
N ALA A 954 -3.75 29.01 42.56
CA ALA A 954 -5.03 29.57 43.01
C ALA A 954 -5.90 30.11 41.85
N ALA A 955 -5.27 30.64 40.80
CA ALA A 955 -5.94 31.26 39.66
C ALA A 955 -5.84 30.40 38.39
N LEU A 956 -6.88 30.45 37.55
CA LEU A 956 -6.94 29.73 36.26
C LEU A 956 -5.75 30.03 35.36
N SER A 957 -5.38 31.31 35.25
CA SER A 957 -4.29 31.81 34.41
C SER A 957 -2.89 31.32 34.82
N SER A 958 -2.77 30.69 35.99
CA SER A 958 -1.49 30.23 36.55
C SER A 958 -1.34 28.71 36.55
N ILE A 959 -2.38 27.97 36.13
CA ILE A 959 -2.34 26.50 36.06
C ILE A 959 -1.29 26.04 35.04
N VAL A 960 -1.21 26.67 33.87
CA VAL A 960 -0.25 26.27 32.84
C VAL A 960 0.88 27.29 32.77
N LYS A 961 2.12 26.85 33.00
CA LYS A 961 3.30 27.70 32.86
C LYS A 961 3.70 27.81 31.38
N ALA A 962 4.44 28.86 31.04
CA ALA A 962 4.94 29.04 29.68
C ALA A 962 5.84 27.85 29.28
N PRO A 963 5.66 27.26 28.08
CA PRO A 963 6.54 26.20 27.59
C PRO A 963 8.03 26.59 27.61
N VAL A 964 8.87 25.67 28.06
CA VAL A 964 10.33 25.80 28.10
C VAL A 964 10.93 24.94 26.99
N ARG A 965 11.67 25.55 26.07
CA ARG A 965 12.45 24.80 25.07
C ARG A 965 13.70 24.24 25.75
N LEU A 966 13.81 22.92 25.83
CA LEU A 966 14.94 22.22 26.44
C LEU A 966 16.10 22.06 25.45
N LEU A 967 15.81 21.69 24.21
CA LEU A 967 16.78 21.39 23.15
C LEU A 967 16.41 22.16 21.88
N ASN A 968 17.43 22.65 21.17
CA ASN A 968 17.29 23.26 19.86
C ASN A 968 18.38 22.75 18.90
N LEU A 969 18.00 21.82 18.01
CA LEU A 969 18.84 21.32 16.92
C LEU A 969 18.46 21.93 15.56
N SER A 970 17.65 22.99 15.54
CA SER A 970 17.18 23.60 14.30
C SER A 970 18.35 24.12 13.46
N LYS A 971 18.30 23.84 12.15
CA LYS A 971 19.27 24.29 11.16
C LYS A 971 18.67 25.36 10.25
N THR A 972 19.44 26.40 9.96
CA THR A 972 19.06 27.44 9.00
C THR A 972 18.92 26.85 7.60
N GLY A 973 17.79 27.11 6.92
CA GLY A 973 17.56 26.65 5.56
C GLY A 973 17.10 25.19 5.42
N GLY A 974 16.73 24.53 6.52
CA GLY A 974 16.13 23.18 6.53
C GLY A 974 17.08 22.08 7.02
N MET A 975 16.71 20.81 6.81
CA MET A 975 17.53 19.64 7.16
C MET A 975 17.78 19.44 8.67
N SER A 976 17.00 20.08 9.54
CA SER A 976 17.00 19.79 10.98
C SER A 976 16.66 18.32 11.25
N PRO A 977 17.23 17.69 12.29
CA PRO A 977 16.74 16.42 12.79
C PRO A 977 15.24 16.52 13.08
N ARG A 978 14.45 15.50 12.74
CA ARG A 978 12.98 15.52 12.90
C ARG A 978 12.54 14.53 13.96
N PHE A 979 11.69 14.97 14.87
CA PHE A 979 11.15 14.12 15.94
C PHE A 979 9.68 13.79 15.69
N TYR A 980 9.41 12.55 15.28
CA TYR A 980 8.04 12.04 15.03
C TYR A 980 7.47 11.23 16.19
N ASP A 981 8.31 10.67 17.05
CA ASP A 981 7.91 9.76 18.11
C ASP A 981 7.90 10.44 19.49
N MET A 982 7.17 9.85 20.43
CA MET A 982 7.10 10.33 21.81
C MET A 982 8.49 10.32 22.48
N PRO A 983 8.84 11.33 23.29
CA PRO A 983 10.03 11.25 24.15
C PRO A 983 9.89 10.13 25.20
N ALA A 984 10.97 9.42 25.49
CA ALA A 984 11.07 8.56 26.67
C ALA A 984 11.46 9.40 27.89
N PHE A 985 10.90 9.07 29.05
CA PHE A 985 11.21 9.70 30.33
C PHE A 985 11.72 8.65 31.31
N SER A 986 12.86 8.93 31.95
CA SER A 986 13.39 8.08 33.03
C SER A 986 14.12 8.92 34.07
N LEU A 987 14.20 8.42 35.31
CA LEU A 987 14.80 9.14 36.44
C LEU A 987 16.08 8.46 36.90
N TYR A 988 17.07 9.27 37.25
CA TYR A 988 18.35 8.82 37.79
C TYR A 988 18.81 9.71 38.92
N SER A 989 19.77 9.22 39.69
CA SER A 989 20.45 10.01 40.71
C SER A 989 21.95 9.97 40.52
N ASP A 990 22.56 11.14 40.57
CA ASP A 990 24.00 11.35 40.59
C ASP A 990 24.35 12.04 41.92
N GLN A 991 25.14 11.36 42.76
CA GLN A 991 25.55 11.85 44.08
C GLN A 991 24.39 12.38 44.96
N GLY A 992 23.21 11.76 44.87
CA GLY A 992 22.01 12.15 45.63
C GLY A 992 21.16 13.25 44.98
N THR A 993 21.63 13.86 43.89
CA THR A 993 20.83 14.78 43.05
C THR A 993 20.02 13.97 42.05
N VAL A 994 18.71 14.18 42.00
CA VAL A 994 17.81 13.50 41.07
C VAL A 994 17.66 14.35 39.81
N PHE A 995 17.66 13.71 38.64
CA PHE A 995 17.40 14.36 37.36
C PHE A 995 16.61 13.42 36.44
N ALA A 996 15.92 13.99 35.46
CA ALA A 996 15.30 13.20 34.40
C ALA A 996 16.19 13.13 33.18
N LEU A 997 16.16 11.96 32.54
CA LEU A 997 16.73 11.73 31.22
C LEU A 997 15.59 11.70 30.20
N ILE A 998 15.60 12.66 29.29
CA ILE A 998 14.66 12.75 28.18
C ILE A 998 15.31 12.17 26.94
N SER A 999 14.88 10.99 26.49
CA SER A 999 15.44 10.30 25.32
C SER A 999 14.53 10.46 24.10
N ILE A 1000 15.06 10.93 22.98
CA ILE A 1000 14.29 11.14 21.75
C ILE A 1000 15.16 10.84 20.52
N GLY A 1001 14.59 10.17 19.52
CA GLY A 1001 15.30 9.78 18.31
C GLY A 1001 14.89 10.60 17.10
N SER A 1002 15.86 10.98 16.27
CA SER A 1002 15.58 11.63 14.99
C SER A 1002 15.42 10.62 13.86
N GLY A 1003 14.52 10.92 12.93
CA GLY A 1003 14.32 10.13 11.72
C GLY A 1003 13.23 10.71 10.85
N ASN A 1004 13.48 10.89 9.55
CA ASN A 1004 12.44 11.41 8.67
C ASN A 1004 11.41 10.34 8.29
N ARG A 1005 10.33 10.23 9.07
CA ARG A 1005 9.23 9.28 8.83
C ARG A 1005 8.44 9.56 7.56
N SER A 1006 8.52 10.76 6.98
CA SER A 1006 7.91 11.07 5.68
C SER A 1006 8.73 10.67 4.47
N LYS A 1007 10.02 10.39 4.67
CA LYS A 1007 10.93 9.91 3.61
C LYS A 1007 11.89 8.84 4.17
N PRO A 1008 11.41 7.64 4.51
CA PRO A 1008 12.23 6.58 5.07
C PRO A 1008 13.45 6.26 4.20
N LEU A 1009 13.29 6.23 2.87
CA LEU A 1009 14.38 5.86 1.94
C LEU A 1009 15.33 7.01 1.58
N GLN A 1010 15.02 8.24 1.95
CA GLN A 1010 15.84 9.38 1.57
C GLN A 1010 17.18 9.35 2.31
N ASP A 1011 18.28 9.34 1.54
CA ASP A 1011 19.66 9.45 2.02
C ASP A 1011 20.38 10.66 1.39
N TYR A 1012 21.55 11.05 1.92
CA TYR A 1012 22.29 12.21 1.45
C TYR A 1012 23.79 11.94 1.30
N ALA A 1013 24.37 12.42 0.20
CA ALA A 1013 25.74 12.11 -0.17
C ALA A 1013 26.82 13.01 0.47
N ALA A 1014 26.48 14.20 1.00
CA ALA A 1014 27.36 15.05 1.83
C ALA A 1014 26.57 16.27 2.38
N SER A 1015 26.85 16.70 3.63
CA SER A 1015 26.30 17.87 4.38
C SER A 1015 25.10 17.68 5.35
N ALA A 1016 24.48 16.50 5.40
CA ALA A 1016 23.46 16.19 6.40
C ALA A 1016 24.09 15.68 7.72
N ASP A 1017 23.38 15.80 8.85
CA ASP A 1017 23.76 15.07 10.07
C ASP A 1017 23.24 13.64 9.97
N TYR A 1018 23.96 12.69 10.56
CA TYR A 1018 23.37 11.37 10.82
C TYR A 1018 22.19 11.52 11.77
N ASP A 1019 21.17 10.69 11.56
CA ASP A 1019 20.14 10.54 12.57
C ASP A 1019 20.72 9.92 13.84
N ALA A 1020 20.16 10.33 14.98
CA ALA A 1020 20.72 10.07 16.29
C ALA A 1020 19.63 9.86 17.32
N VAL A 1021 19.99 9.15 18.40
CA VAL A 1021 19.25 9.23 19.65
C VAL A 1021 19.90 10.29 20.55
N TYR A 1022 19.09 11.24 21.01
CA TYR A 1022 19.49 12.34 21.90
C TYR A 1022 18.94 12.07 23.30
N ASN A 1023 19.75 12.34 24.31
CA ASN A 1023 19.45 12.08 25.71
C ASN A 1023 19.78 13.33 26.53
N ILE A 1024 18.75 14.05 26.99
CA ILE A 1024 18.87 15.35 27.64
C ILE A 1024 18.73 15.18 29.15
N TYR A 1025 19.63 15.79 29.92
CA TYR A 1025 19.50 15.89 31.37
C TYR A 1025 18.59 17.07 31.73
N ASP A 1026 17.33 16.79 32.06
CA ASP A 1026 16.46 17.76 32.71
C ASP A 1026 16.80 17.79 34.21
N LYS A 1027 17.56 18.82 34.58
CA LYS A 1027 18.06 19.05 35.94
C LYS A 1027 17.05 19.81 36.80
N ASP A 1028 15.95 20.27 36.22
CA ASP A 1028 14.97 21.12 36.91
C ASP A 1028 13.72 20.34 37.34
N VAL A 1029 13.27 19.32 36.61
CA VAL A 1029 11.98 18.66 36.88
C VAL A 1029 11.85 18.06 38.28
N ALA A 1030 12.96 17.58 38.83
CA ALA A 1030 13.02 17.03 40.19
C ALA A 1030 13.15 18.11 41.29
N ASN A 1031 13.21 19.39 40.90
CA ASN A 1031 13.28 20.50 41.85
C ASN A 1031 11.91 20.69 42.54
N LYS A 1032 11.91 20.71 43.87
CA LYS A 1032 10.71 20.94 44.69
C LYS A 1032 10.02 22.27 44.32
N ASN A 1033 10.83 23.29 44.05
CA ASN A 1033 10.39 24.66 43.77
C ASN A 1033 10.20 24.94 42.27
N LEU A 1034 10.10 23.91 41.42
CA LEU A 1034 9.98 24.03 39.96
C LEU A 1034 8.98 25.12 39.53
N MET A 1035 7.78 25.12 40.13
CA MET A 1035 6.68 26.02 39.77
C MET A 1035 6.92 27.50 40.11
N SER A 1036 7.93 27.78 40.93
CA SER A 1036 8.36 29.13 41.37
C SER A 1036 9.75 29.52 40.89
N LEU A 1037 10.41 28.70 40.06
CA LEU A 1037 11.73 29.03 39.53
C LEU A 1037 11.65 30.27 38.62
N THR A 1038 12.59 31.17 38.80
CA THR A 1038 12.79 32.34 37.92
C THR A 1038 13.79 32.07 36.80
N ALA A 1039 14.59 31.01 36.93
CA ALA A 1039 15.56 30.55 35.93
C ALA A 1039 15.61 29.00 35.91
N TYR A 1040 15.78 28.44 34.71
CA TYR A 1040 15.89 27.00 34.48
C TYR A 1040 17.35 26.62 34.18
N SER A 1041 17.81 25.51 34.77
CA SER A 1041 19.14 24.92 34.55
C SER A 1041 19.24 24.18 33.21
N THR A 1042 18.11 23.70 32.70
CA THR A 1042 17.93 22.99 31.44
C THR A 1042 17.02 23.81 30.53
N LYS A 1043 17.63 24.61 29.65
CA LYS A 1043 16.93 25.43 28.65
C LYS A 1043 17.84 25.70 27.47
N ASP A 1044 17.26 25.71 26.27
CA ASP A 1044 17.89 26.09 25.00
C ASP A 1044 19.24 25.39 24.72
N ILE A 1045 19.36 24.12 25.12
CA ILE A 1045 20.55 23.31 24.87
C ILE A 1045 20.77 23.18 23.37
N ILE A 1046 22.00 23.37 22.92
CA ILE A 1046 22.41 23.14 21.52
C ILE A 1046 23.29 21.90 21.39
N LYS A 1047 23.45 21.38 20.17
CA LYS A 1047 24.19 20.12 19.91
C LYS A 1047 25.59 20.09 20.54
N THR A 1048 26.31 21.21 20.55
CA THR A 1048 27.69 21.31 21.10
C THR A 1048 27.77 21.18 22.61
N GLU A 1049 26.65 21.30 23.33
CA GLU A 1049 26.57 21.10 24.78
C GLU A 1049 26.20 19.66 25.18
N LEU A 1050 25.86 18.83 24.19
CA LEU A 1050 25.68 17.39 24.34
C LEU A 1050 26.97 16.66 23.98
N GLN A 1051 27.27 15.58 24.71
CA GLN A 1051 28.45 14.76 24.43
C GLN A 1051 28.14 13.67 23.40
N LEU A 1052 28.99 13.52 22.38
CA LEU A 1052 28.92 12.40 21.45
C LEU A 1052 29.42 11.14 22.15
N ILE A 1053 28.60 10.08 22.14
CA ILE A 1053 29.00 8.74 22.53
C ILE A 1053 29.28 7.96 21.25
N THR A 1054 30.53 7.50 21.07
CA THR A 1054 30.88 6.62 19.95
C THR A 1054 30.56 5.15 20.27
N ASP A 1055 30.67 4.28 19.26
CA ASP A 1055 30.52 2.84 19.45
C ASP A 1055 31.56 2.24 20.40
N ALA A 1056 32.76 2.83 20.47
CA ALA A 1056 33.78 2.44 21.44
C ALA A 1056 33.43 2.93 22.84
N ASP A 1057 33.00 4.20 22.97
CA ASP A 1057 32.65 4.79 24.27
C ASP A 1057 31.50 4.02 24.94
N ARG A 1058 30.46 3.63 24.19
CA ARG A 1058 29.32 2.92 24.78
C ARG A 1058 29.67 1.58 25.43
N LYS A 1059 30.81 0.98 25.07
CA LYS A 1059 31.28 -0.33 25.56
C LYS A 1059 32.18 -0.22 26.80
N ASP A 1060 32.55 0.99 27.22
CA ASP A 1060 33.48 1.19 28.33
C ASP A 1060 33.09 2.43 29.17
N ASN A 1061 32.75 2.21 30.44
CA ASN A 1061 32.44 3.27 31.41
C ASN A 1061 33.60 3.61 32.36
N THR A 1062 34.84 3.16 32.11
CA THR A 1062 36.01 3.46 32.95
C THR A 1062 36.21 4.97 33.10
N ILE A 1063 35.95 5.72 32.02
CA ILE A 1063 35.89 7.18 32.03
C ILE A 1063 34.56 7.59 31.41
N LEU A 1064 33.72 8.25 32.20
CA LEU A 1064 32.45 8.79 31.71
C LEU A 1064 32.71 10.00 30.79
N LYS A 1065 32.18 9.92 29.57
CA LYS A 1065 32.19 10.99 28.55
C LYS A 1065 31.11 12.02 28.81
N ALA A 1066 29.95 11.58 29.32
CA ALA A 1066 28.79 12.44 29.57
C ALA A 1066 28.42 12.53 31.06
N PRO A 1067 29.36 12.83 32.00
CA PRO A 1067 29.05 12.87 33.42
C PRO A 1067 28.04 13.98 33.73
N TYR A 1068 27.12 13.72 34.67
CA TYR A 1068 26.03 14.64 35.03
C TYR A 1068 26.52 16.03 35.44
N ALA A 1069 27.60 16.11 36.21
CA ALA A 1069 28.09 17.35 36.80
C ALA A 1069 28.51 18.41 35.75
N SER A 1070 29.18 18.01 34.68
CA SER A 1070 29.78 18.94 33.70
C SER A 1070 29.09 18.97 32.34
N THR A 1071 28.06 18.15 32.12
CA THR A 1071 27.40 18.03 30.80
C THR A 1071 25.89 18.23 30.91
N LYS A 1072 25.25 18.44 29.75
CA LYS A 1072 23.79 18.61 29.64
C LYS A 1072 23.08 17.37 29.07
N GLY A 1073 23.83 16.32 28.76
CA GLY A 1073 23.32 15.11 28.14
C GLY A 1073 24.30 14.54 27.13
N TRP A 1074 23.81 13.62 26.30
CA TRP A 1074 24.59 12.94 25.28
C TRP A 1074 23.76 12.53 24.06
N TYR A 1075 24.43 12.14 22.99
CA TYR A 1075 23.79 11.60 21.80
C TYR A 1075 24.65 10.49 21.15
N TYR A 1076 23.98 9.59 20.44
CA TYR A 1076 24.61 8.51 19.67
C TYR A 1076 24.13 8.57 18.23
N GLU A 1077 25.06 8.74 17.29
CA GLU A 1077 24.79 8.84 15.85
C GLU A 1077 24.90 7.46 15.18
N TYR A 1078 23.92 7.12 14.35
CA TYR A 1078 23.91 5.86 13.59
C TYR A 1078 24.80 5.97 12.35
N LYS A 1079 26.11 5.83 12.57
CA LYS A 1079 27.16 5.92 11.51
C LYS A 1079 27.52 4.57 10.90
N THR A 1080 27.22 3.49 11.60
CA THR A 1080 27.68 2.15 11.24
C THR A 1080 26.52 1.27 10.82
N CYS A 1081 26.64 0.81 9.58
CA CYS A 1081 25.87 -0.27 9.00
C CYS A 1081 26.01 -1.58 9.80
N SER A 1082 24.94 -2.36 9.95
CA SER A 1082 24.88 -3.64 10.69
C SER A 1082 24.23 -4.77 9.87
N GLY A 1083 24.51 -6.05 10.14
CA GLY A 1083 23.90 -7.19 9.42
C GLY A 1083 24.72 -7.72 8.23
N PRO A 1084 24.29 -8.82 7.60
CA PRO A 1084 25.11 -9.60 6.65
C PRO A 1084 25.21 -9.00 5.23
N ALA A 1085 24.29 -8.09 4.87
CA ALA A 1085 24.24 -7.49 3.53
C ALA A 1085 25.25 -6.34 3.37
N SER A 1086 25.69 -6.09 2.13
CA SER A 1086 26.66 -5.03 1.78
C SER A 1086 26.25 -3.65 2.31
N CYS A 1087 27.24 -2.92 2.84
CA CYS A 1087 27.10 -1.56 3.36
C CYS A 1087 27.48 -0.47 2.33
N SER A 1088 27.71 -0.83 1.06
CA SER A 1088 28.21 0.09 0.04
C SER A 1088 27.32 1.31 -0.23
N ASN A 1089 26.03 1.22 0.11
CA ASN A 1089 25.05 2.29 -0.08
C ASN A 1089 24.71 3.04 1.22
N TYR A 1090 25.41 2.76 2.33
CA TYR A 1090 25.16 3.41 3.61
C TYR A 1090 25.73 4.84 3.60
N LYS A 1091 24.85 5.83 3.81
CA LYS A 1091 25.14 7.27 3.78
C LYS A 1091 24.53 7.98 4.98
N PHE A 1092 24.64 9.30 5.02
CA PHE A 1092 23.96 10.13 6.02
C PHE A 1092 22.46 9.92 5.96
N GLN A 1093 21.86 9.73 7.15
CA GLN A 1093 20.44 9.44 7.33
C GLN A 1093 19.98 8.15 6.64
N SER A 1094 20.87 7.23 6.25
CA SER A 1094 20.43 5.91 5.77
C SER A 1094 19.69 5.14 6.87
N GLU A 1095 20.21 5.19 8.10
CA GLU A 1095 19.57 4.63 9.29
C GLU A 1095 18.93 5.74 10.13
N LYS A 1096 17.64 5.58 10.40
CA LYS A 1096 16.77 6.56 11.07
C LYS A 1096 16.16 5.94 12.32
N VAL A 1097 15.96 6.70 13.39
CA VAL A 1097 15.19 6.19 14.54
C VAL A 1097 13.70 6.17 14.19
N PHE A 1098 13.06 5.02 14.41
CA PHE A 1098 11.63 4.82 14.19
C PHE A 1098 11.03 4.18 15.44
N GLY A 1099 10.09 4.86 16.07
CA GLY A 1099 9.46 4.41 17.30
C GLY A 1099 10.02 5.10 18.54
N THR A 1100 9.22 5.08 19.61
CA THR A 1100 9.59 5.65 20.90
C THR A 1100 10.74 4.85 21.53
N PRO A 1101 11.85 5.49 21.96
CA PRO A 1101 12.89 4.80 22.74
C PRO A 1101 12.31 4.19 24.02
N ILE A 1102 12.71 2.96 24.35
CA ILE A 1102 12.20 2.24 25.53
C ILE A 1102 13.30 2.18 26.58
N ALA A 1103 13.09 2.83 27.73
CA ALA A 1103 13.99 2.75 28.87
C ALA A 1103 13.51 1.67 29.85
N MET A 1104 14.30 0.61 30.02
CA MET A 1104 13.99 -0.50 30.93
C MET A 1104 15.28 -1.02 31.57
N ASN A 1105 15.27 -1.22 32.89
CA ASN A 1105 16.41 -1.79 33.63
C ASN A 1105 17.77 -1.14 33.36
N LYS A 1106 17.79 0.21 33.26
CA LYS A 1106 18.98 1.02 32.93
C LYS A 1106 19.55 0.72 31.53
N VAL A 1107 18.75 0.18 30.62
CA VAL A 1107 19.06 0.01 29.20
C VAL A 1107 18.04 0.80 28.39
N LEU A 1108 18.54 1.53 27.40
CA LEU A 1108 17.75 2.19 26.37
C LEU A 1108 17.74 1.28 25.14
N TYR A 1109 16.54 0.86 24.75
CA TYR A 1109 16.28 0.16 23.51
C TYR A 1109 15.81 1.18 22.47
N VAL A 1110 16.52 1.25 21.34
CA VAL A 1110 16.22 2.19 20.26
C VAL A 1110 16.01 1.42 18.98
N THR A 1111 14.83 1.58 18.38
CA THR A 1111 14.51 0.94 17.11
C THR A 1111 14.89 1.86 15.96
N THR A 1112 15.55 1.30 14.96
CA THR A 1112 15.98 2.03 13.76
C THR A 1112 15.48 1.35 12.49
N PHE A 1113 15.38 2.11 11.41
CA PHE A 1113 15.13 1.63 10.05
C PHE A 1113 16.29 2.09 9.16
N ASP A 1114 16.96 1.15 8.51
CA ASP A 1114 18.03 1.38 7.55
C ASP A 1114 17.51 1.21 6.11
N GLY A 1115 17.24 2.33 5.45
CA GLY A 1115 16.75 2.38 4.08
C GLY A 1115 17.80 2.06 3.00
N SER A 1116 19.08 1.94 3.38
CA SER A 1116 20.13 1.51 2.46
C SER A 1116 20.10 0.00 2.18
N ARG A 1117 19.38 -0.76 3.02
CA ARG A 1117 19.29 -2.21 2.90
C ARG A 1117 18.44 -2.63 1.70
N PRO A 1118 18.81 -3.75 1.06
CA PRO A 1118 18.06 -4.26 -0.08
C PRO A 1118 16.61 -4.60 0.30
N GLY A 1119 16.35 -4.97 1.55
CA GLY A 1119 15.05 -5.44 2.01
C GLY A 1119 14.71 -6.80 1.40
N ILE A 1120 13.43 -7.02 1.11
CA ILE A 1120 12.94 -8.21 0.43
C ILE A 1120 12.28 -7.82 -0.87
N SER A 1121 12.54 -8.59 -1.92
CA SER A 1121 11.82 -8.52 -3.17
C SER A 1121 11.25 -9.89 -3.50
N GLY A 1122 9.99 -9.93 -3.91
CA GLY A 1122 9.44 -11.07 -4.61
C GLY A 1122 10.20 -11.33 -5.92
N ASP A 1123 9.87 -12.45 -6.55
CA ASP A 1123 10.54 -13.00 -7.73
C ASP A 1123 10.74 -12.02 -8.91
N CYS A 1124 9.98 -10.92 -8.94
CA CYS A 1124 10.05 -9.90 -9.99
C CYS A 1124 10.33 -8.48 -9.47
N GLY A 1125 10.99 -8.34 -8.32
CA GLY A 1125 11.44 -7.05 -7.81
C GLY A 1125 10.40 -6.25 -7.00
N ALA A 1126 9.12 -6.63 -7.03
CA ALA A 1126 8.11 -6.06 -6.14
C ALA A 1126 8.40 -6.46 -4.70
N GLY A 1127 8.42 -5.53 -3.77
CA GLY A 1127 8.84 -5.86 -2.41
C GLY A 1127 8.89 -4.69 -1.46
N VAL A 1128 9.53 -4.91 -0.32
CA VAL A 1128 9.70 -3.94 0.74
C VAL A 1128 11.19 -3.68 0.91
N LYS A 1129 11.61 -2.44 0.69
CA LYS A 1129 13.00 -2.01 0.81
C LYS A 1129 13.34 -1.63 2.26
N GLY A 1130 14.61 -1.78 2.62
CA GLY A 1130 15.12 -1.41 3.93
C GLY A 1130 14.86 -2.47 5.00
N GLN A 1131 15.46 -2.28 6.16
CA GLN A 1131 15.41 -3.24 7.26
C GLN A 1131 15.45 -2.53 8.61
N SER A 1132 14.72 -3.06 9.58
CA SER A 1132 14.68 -2.49 10.92
C SER A 1132 15.57 -3.25 11.90
N TYR A 1133 16.13 -2.50 12.85
CA TYR A 1133 17.06 -3.00 13.84
C TYR A 1133 16.71 -2.50 15.25
N LEU A 1134 17.12 -3.23 16.28
CA LEU A 1134 17.02 -2.84 17.67
C LEU A 1134 18.42 -2.67 18.29
N SER A 1135 18.73 -1.46 18.75
CA SER A 1135 19.99 -1.12 19.41
C SER A 1135 19.81 -1.02 20.93
N ARG A 1136 20.85 -1.42 21.67
CA ARG A 1136 20.91 -1.36 23.14
C ARG A 1136 22.02 -0.40 23.61
N ILE A 1137 21.68 0.50 24.53
CA ILE A 1137 22.61 1.50 25.09
C ILE A 1137 22.39 1.64 26.60
N CYS A 1138 23.43 1.62 27.43
CA CYS A 1138 23.27 1.75 28.88
C CYS A 1138 22.93 3.18 29.33
N LEU A 1139 22.06 3.27 30.32
CA LEU A 1139 21.62 4.51 30.95
C LEU A 1139 22.28 4.68 32.34
N PRO A 1140 22.43 5.93 32.83
CA PRO A 1140 21.99 7.18 32.20
C PRO A 1140 23.01 7.84 31.28
N TYR A 1141 24.27 7.40 31.28
CA TYR A 1141 25.38 8.14 30.65
C TYR A 1141 25.76 7.67 29.23
N GLY A 1142 25.02 6.72 28.66
CA GLY A 1142 25.30 6.18 27.32
C GLY A 1142 26.41 5.12 27.28
N GLN A 1143 27.02 4.79 28.42
CA GLN A 1143 28.16 3.88 28.52
C GLN A 1143 27.87 2.72 29.47
N CYS A 1144 28.22 1.53 29.02
CA CYS A 1144 28.03 0.29 29.77
C CYS A 1144 29.25 -0.06 30.62
N ASP A 1145 28.99 -0.82 31.69
CA ASP A 1145 30.05 -1.45 32.47
C ASP A 1145 30.73 -2.53 31.63
N LYS A 1146 32.02 -2.30 31.30
CA LYS A 1146 32.81 -3.19 30.44
C LYS A 1146 32.95 -4.61 30.99
N THR A 1147 32.68 -4.81 32.27
CA THR A 1147 32.78 -6.13 32.93
C THR A 1147 31.47 -6.93 32.88
N LYS A 1148 30.35 -6.31 32.48
CA LYS A 1148 29.01 -6.92 32.57
C LYS A 1148 28.49 -7.52 31.27
N PHE A 1149 28.98 -7.07 30.12
CA PHE A 1149 28.43 -7.45 28.82
C PHE A 1149 29.53 -7.87 27.86
N ASP A 1150 29.30 -8.96 27.14
CA ASP A 1150 30.17 -9.40 26.05
C ASP A 1150 29.97 -8.57 24.77
N SER A 1151 30.76 -8.85 23.73
CA SER A 1151 30.69 -8.14 22.45
C SER A 1151 29.37 -8.34 21.71
N SER A 1152 28.68 -9.47 21.91
CA SER A 1152 27.42 -9.80 21.22
C SER A 1152 26.25 -8.96 21.72
N TRP A 1153 26.27 -8.55 23.00
CA TRP A 1153 25.25 -7.69 23.59
C TRP A 1153 25.14 -6.32 22.91
N TYR A 1154 26.24 -5.82 22.35
CA TYR A 1154 26.28 -4.53 21.69
C TYR A 1154 25.81 -4.58 20.22
N ASN A 1155 25.62 -5.77 19.65
CA ASN A 1155 25.11 -5.92 18.29
C ASN A 1155 23.68 -5.39 18.18
N LYS A 1156 23.33 -4.93 16.98
CA LYS A 1156 21.94 -4.58 16.68
C LYS A 1156 21.19 -5.87 16.35
N ASP A 1157 20.03 -6.07 16.97
CA ASP A 1157 19.16 -7.21 16.65
C ASP A 1157 18.37 -6.86 15.39
N ASP A 1158 18.34 -7.77 14.42
CA ASP A 1158 17.50 -7.64 13.22
C ASP A 1158 16.05 -7.95 13.60
N ILE A 1159 15.15 -6.99 13.39
CA ILE A 1159 13.73 -7.13 13.78
C ILE A 1159 12.79 -7.21 12.56
N GLY A 1160 13.35 -7.35 11.35
CA GLY A 1160 12.61 -7.64 10.13
C GLY A 1160 12.75 -6.60 9.01
N VAL A 1161 12.31 -7.00 7.82
CA VAL A 1161 12.32 -6.19 6.60
C VAL A 1161 11.21 -5.13 6.61
N GLY A 1162 11.51 -3.93 6.12
CA GLY A 1162 10.61 -2.78 6.20
C GLY A 1162 10.68 -2.08 7.56
N ILE A 1163 9.70 -1.23 7.84
CA ILE A 1163 9.65 -0.45 9.08
C ILE A 1163 8.96 -1.27 10.17
N HIS A 1164 9.70 -1.60 11.22
CA HIS A 1164 9.19 -2.22 12.45
C HIS A 1164 9.57 -1.38 13.67
N THR A 1165 8.77 -1.48 14.74
CA THR A 1165 9.06 -0.84 16.02
C THR A 1165 9.20 -1.89 17.13
N GLY A 1166 10.21 -1.74 17.99
CA GLY A 1166 10.41 -2.61 19.14
C GLY A 1166 9.20 -2.62 20.06
N THR A 1167 8.76 -3.81 20.45
CA THR A 1167 7.60 -4.02 21.33
C THR A 1167 8.02 -4.82 22.55
N VAL A 1168 7.61 -4.41 23.75
CA VAL A 1168 7.87 -5.18 24.97
C VAL A 1168 6.94 -6.39 25.01
N ILE A 1169 7.51 -7.58 25.22
CA ILE A 1169 6.78 -8.85 25.28
C ILE A 1169 7.05 -9.58 26.60
N GLY A 1170 6.10 -10.43 27.01
CA GLY A 1170 6.32 -11.39 28.08
C GLY A 1170 6.91 -12.69 27.53
N ASP A 1171 7.87 -13.30 28.23
CA ASP A 1171 8.50 -14.55 27.78
C ASP A 1171 7.77 -15.83 28.24
N GLY A 1172 6.72 -15.74 29.07
CA GLY A 1172 5.93 -16.90 29.52
C GLY A 1172 6.70 -17.98 30.31
N SER A 1173 8.03 -17.94 30.32
CA SER A 1173 8.92 -18.80 31.08
C SER A 1173 8.98 -18.29 32.52
N GLY A 1174 8.25 -18.97 33.41
CA GLY A 1174 8.31 -18.71 34.86
C GLY A 1174 9.66 -19.07 35.51
N SER A 1175 10.74 -19.24 34.75
CA SER A 1175 12.05 -19.70 35.21
C SER A 1175 13.05 -18.57 35.46
N GLY A 1176 12.57 -17.39 35.86
CA GLY A 1176 13.43 -16.45 36.54
C GLY A 1176 13.83 -17.05 37.89
N SER A 1177 14.98 -17.71 37.95
CA SER A 1177 15.70 -17.95 39.20
C SER A 1177 16.06 -16.57 39.75
N GLY A 1178 15.10 -15.94 40.41
CA GLY A 1178 15.36 -14.81 41.27
C GLY A 1178 16.26 -15.36 42.35
N GLY A 1179 17.56 -15.15 42.21
CA GLY A 1179 18.53 -15.44 43.23
C GLY A 1179 17.93 -15.01 44.56
N SER A 1180 17.71 -16.00 45.42
CA SER A 1180 17.54 -15.75 46.83
C SER A 1180 18.76 -14.93 47.23
N GLY A 1181 18.56 -13.64 47.47
CA GLY A 1181 19.45 -12.93 48.37
C GLY A 1181 19.33 -13.65 49.69
N SER A 1182 20.18 -14.66 49.90
CA SER A 1182 20.42 -15.29 51.18
C SER A 1182 21.16 -14.27 52.02
N GLY A 1183 20.44 -13.25 52.48
CA GLY A 1183 20.77 -12.63 53.75
C GLY A 1183 20.54 -13.71 54.79
N SER A 1184 21.61 -14.36 55.22
CA SER A 1184 21.63 -15.26 56.36
C SER A 1184 20.83 -14.60 57.48
N GLY A 1185 19.67 -15.17 57.79
CA GLY A 1185 18.91 -14.82 58.97
C GLY A 1185 19.73 -15.22 60.18
N GLY A 1186 20.50 -14.26 60.70
CA GLY A 1186 20.95 -14.31 62.07
C GLY A 1186 19.72 -14.43 62.95
N SER A 1187 19.62 -15.53 63.68
CA SER A 1187 18.60 -15.79 64.68
C SER A 1187 18.64 -14.67 65.72
N GLY A 1188 17.78 -13.67 65.55
CA GLY A 1188 17.58 -12.56 66.48
C GLY A 1188 16.10 -12.24 66.53
N SER A 1189 15.48 -12.59 67.64
CA SER A 1189 14.12 -12.19 68.01
C SER A 1189 13.99 -10.67 67.98
N GLY A 1190 13.35 -10.14 66.95
CA GLY A 1190 13.01 -8.73 66.81
C GLY A 1190 11.72 -8.60 66.00
N ALA A 1191 10.75 -7.90 66.56
CA ALA A 1191 9.42 -7.69 65.99
C ALA A 1191 9.48 -7.23 64.51
N GLY A 1192 8.73 -7.89 63.64
CA GLY A 1192 8.62 -7.54 62.23
C GLY A 1192 7.95 -6.18 62.05
N GLY A 1193 8.76 -5.15 61.77
CA GLY A 1193 8.29 -3.84 61.30
C GLY A 1193 7.83 -3.87 59.85
N SER A 1194 7.10 -2.83 59.43
CA SER A 1194 6.52 -2.67 58.08
C SER A 1194 7.55 -2.41 56.96
N GLU A 1195 8.83 -2.71 57.19
CA GLU A 1195 9.95 -2.40 56.30
C GLU A 1195 10.22 -3.46 55.21
N ASN A 1196 9.48 -4.58 55.21
CA ASN A 1196 9.67 -5.62 54.21
C ASN A 1196 9.05 -5.19 52.87
N ASN A 1197 9.90 -4.91 51.86
CA ASN A 1197 9.46 -4.66 50.48
C ASN A 1197 8.71 -5.88 49.94
N TYR A 1198 7.40 -5.75 49.71
CA TYR A 1198 6.61 -6.79 49.08
C TYR A 1198 6.80 -6.72 47.57
N CYS A 1199 7.66 -7.58 47.03
CA CYS A 1199 7.90 -7.70 45.60
C CYS A 1199 7.13 -8.89 45.01
N LEU A 1200 6.23 -8.60 44.07
CA LEU A 1200 5.54 -9.57 43.24
C LEU A 1200 6.31 -9.76 41.93
N SER A 1201 6.49 -11.01 41.49
CA SER A 1201 7.00 -11.28 40.14
C SER A 1201 5.96 -10.84 39.11
N THR A 1202 6.40 -10.08 38.12
CA THR A 1202 5.57 -9.73 36.94
C THR A 1202 5.98 -10.53 35.71
N GLY A 1203 6.69 -11.64 35.93
CA GLY A 1203 7.25 -12.47 34.87
C GLY A 1203 8.47 -11.83 34.21
N THR A 1204 8.90 -12.45 33.13
CA THR A 1204 10.10 -12.04 32.39
C THR A 1204 9.69 -11.14 31.22
N ARG A 1205 10.34 -9.98 31.06
CA ARG A 1205 10.10 -9.03 29.97
C ARG A 1205 11.27 -9.03 29.01
N SER A 1206 10.98 -9.08 27.71
CA SER A 1206 11.96 -8.89 26.64
C SER A 1206 11.42 -7.90 25.61
N ILE A 1207 12.25 -7.52 24.65
CA ILE A 1207 11.80 -6.80 23.46
C ILE A 1207 11.70 -7.80 22.32
N TYR A 1208 10.55 -7.82 21.62
CA TYR A 1208 10.37 -8.60 20.41
C TYR A 1208 11.41 -8.21 19.37
N ASN A 1209 12.12 -9.21 18.85
CA ASN A 1209 13.18 -9.04 17.86
C ASN A 1209 13.02 -9.97 16.66
N GLY A 1210 11.78 -10.34 16.31
CA GLY A 1210 11.48 -11.07 15.07
C GLY A 1210 11.92 -12.54 15.08
N LEU A 1211 13.19 -12.77 14.75
CA LEU A 1211 13.71 -14.06 14.28
C LEU A 1211 14.37 -14.90 15.38
N LEU A 1212 14.85 -14.30 16.47
CA LEU A 1212 15.65 -14.96 17.50
C LEU A 1212 15.19 -14.58 18.90
N GLY A 1213 14.47 -15.43 19.63
CA GLY A 1213 14.05 -15.11 21.00
C GLY A 1213 15.18 -14.56 21.88
N ASN A 1214 14.96 -13.41 22.52
CA ASN A 1214 15.91 -12.83 23.49
C ASN A 1214 15.66 -13.41 24.88
N THR A 1215 16.73 -13.67 25.66
CA THR A 1215 16.57 -13.98 27.08
C THR A 1215 15.97 -12.78 27.79
N GLY A 1216 14.72 -12.90 28.21
CA GLY A 1216 14.06 -11.81 28.89
C GLY A 1216 14.64 -11.57 30.28
N GLU A 1217 14.37 -10.39 30.83
CA GLU A 1217 14.77 -10.01 32.17
C GLU A 1217 13.61 -10.18 33.15
N ALA A 1218 13.89 -10.82 34.29
CA ALA A 1218 12.89 -10.98 35.34
C ALA A 1218 12.44 -9.60 35.85
N SER A 1219 11.15 -9.33 35.74
CA SER A 1219 10.53 -8.11 36.23
C SER A 1219 9.78 -8.38 37.52
N LYS A 1220 9.80 -7.41 38.44
CA LYS A 1220 9.05 -7.46 39.70
C LYS A 1220 8.39 -6.11 39.93
N ILE A 1221 7.15 -6.13 40.40
CA ILE A 1221 6.53 -4.95 41.01
C ILE A 1221 6.76 -5.07 42.50
N CYS A 1222 7.50 -4.12 43.04
CA CYS A 1222 7.71 -4.01 44.46
C CYS A 1222 6.84 -2.87 44.99
N LEU A 1223 6.07 -3.16 46.03
CA LEU A 1223 5.64 -2.15 46.99
C LEU A 1223 6.88 -1.69 47.73
N ILE A 1224 7.62 -0.81 47.08
CA ILE A 1224 8.67 -0.03 47.72
C ILE A 1224 7.97 1.26 48.14
N PRO A 1225 7.90 1.60 49.43
CA PRO A 1225 7.58 2.96 49.84
C PRO A 1225 8.72 3.90 49.38
N GLN A 1226 8.81 4.17 48.07
CA GLN A 1226 9.77 5.07 47.46
C GLN A 1226 9.32 6.50 47.76
N ARG A 1227 9.79 7.02 48.89
CA ARG A 1227 9.59 8.39 49.38
C ARG A 1227 10.34 9.46 48.56
N TRP A 1228 10.53 9.29 47.25
CA TRP A 1228 11.22 10.31 46.44
C TRP A 1228 10.38 11.60 46.35
N TYR A 1229 9.06 11.48 46.21
CA TYR A 1229 8.09 12.57 46.29
C TYR A 1229 7.90 13.11 47.72
N ALA A 1230 8.28 12.36 48.77
CA ALA A 1230 8.26 12.91 50.13
C ALA A 1230 9.39 13.95 50.33
N LYS A 1231 10.40 13.96 49.45
CA LYS A 1231 11.28 15.11 49.33
C LYS A 1231 10.60 16.26 48.60
N LEU A 1232 9.54 16.08 47.80
CA LEU A 1232 8.87 17.18 47.08
C LEU A 1232 7.81 17.92 47.92
N LYS A 1233 7.48 17.42 49.12
CA LYS A 1233 6.66 18.13 50.11
C LYS A 1233 7.43 19.22 50.85
#